data_AF-A0A133YX23-F1
#
_entry.id   AF-A0A133YX23-F1
#
_cell.length_a   1.000
_cell.length_b   1.000
_cell.length_c   1.000
_cell.angle_alpha   90.00
_cell.angle_beta   90.00
_cell.angle_gamma   90.00
#
_symmetry.space_group_name_H-M   'P 1'
#
loop_
_entity.id
_entity.type
_entity.pdbx_description
1 polymer ?
#
loop_
_entity_poly.entity_id
_entity_poly.type
_entity_poly.pdbx_seq_one_letter_code
_entity_poly.pdbx_strand_id
1 'polypeptide(L)'
;MKIKRWLSPSLWGIVLAAMVSNPTLGKIVTVDQSISIASKYVHVDLSARHATRASHGTQPYYIYNDRHGRGFVVVAGDDDMGQVLGYSPTGTLDTLRASQELKFLLSAYRDAFHQLQRQPATRATVTTTPSNRKAVAPLLTTAWNQDDPYSRLTGYKFTGCVATAVAQIMYYHRWPERGKGKYSYVVSSDNRTMSVDFSQSVYPWDKMLPKYNTLMALDNTEACNAVALLMRDVGVSVNMQYRPTSSGAQTFMAAKALKTYFNYSTSMLNKSDEGAAAFTRILRKEIENGFPVYISGSAKSGGSGHAWVVDGVDKDNLFHMNFGWGGGGDGYFSVTALNLATTGQEFGGKPLSFNKQVQIVLVHPNKPGSAPIDAELADDAPNLCFYAEGDMTVVGNMPTNKQQTVTVSYRHFKNQANGTFAGDIGLGLYNEQGEQVKVVPSEWHDKGGYTAERGKYNGGVLLSGQVIDKACTFTMNLEGLADGRYYLQAVCASLKDNSTYGAWCKMKTAPRIAFHVQGNNVRIFEKPDDKAPFALASHPYTLKPCTAGNKATLCLTIRKLTGTPFDGTVKVSLVDDGGHTVATGQTADAVDFEMFAETEVRVNMSLPDNLQPKEYKLKVEVIKQYDADNIATVGMVHGNEPSTLQVETVKPSDKLFAQLLGMVQDNSGSTISPTNVDLSDNPSLKIGVVMTLAPQATYNGTLTLCLIDTQTQRRISLGGSAQKQYNLSGGSDVTFVTGWLKNRDKLTVINNRTYRLALMGMVDGVECDLWNENCAPFEVSFINSVHSVYPDETTHIDATQSTLCVVRDNNWIDVQGEDLAHVQVFALDGTVIAASDAHGQRSVKLHIPTTQVVVVRVQTNHGSILTKKFR
;
A
#
# COMPACT_ATOMS: atom_id res chain seq x y z
N MET A 1 -66.72 -57.35 12.31
CA MET A 1 -67.26 -58.26 11.27
C MET A 1 -66.57 -57.90 9.95
N LYS A 2 -66.28 -58.93 9.13
CA LYS A 2 -65.45 -59.01 7.90
C LYS A 2 -65.57 -57.80 6.96
N ILE A 3 -64.53 -57.40 6.21
CA ILE A 3 -64.12 -58.02 4.92
C ILE A 3 -62.64 -57.75 4.59
N LYS A 4 -61.99 -58.80 4.06
CA LYS A 4 -60.63 -58.86 3.50
C LYS A 4 -60.63 -58.56 1.99
N ARG A 5 -59.51 -57.98 1.52
CA ARG A 5 -58.79 -58.14 0.22
C ARG A 5 -59.55 -57.83 -1.08
N TRP A 6 -58.95 -57.04 -1.97
CA TRP A 6 -58.13 -57.51 -3.12
C TRP A 6 -57.55 -56.32 -3.94
N LEU A 7 -56.42 -56.58 -4.61
CA LEU A 7 -55.77 -55.85 -5.73
C LEU A 7 -54.70 -54.77 -5.42
N SER A 8 -53.43 -55.14 -5.64
CA SER A 8 -52.40 -54.31 -6.28
C SER A 8 -52.67 -54.19 -7.80
N PRO A 9 -52.00 -53.36 -8.63
CA PRO A 9 -50.75 -52.61 -8.42
C PRO A 9 -50.77 -51.15 -8.96
N SER A 10 -49.60 -50.51 -8.98
CA SER A 10 -49.22 -49.25 -9.66
C SER A 10 -49.43 -47.94 -8.88
N LEU A 11 -48.36 -47.46 -8.24
CA LEU A 11 -48.09 -46.04 -8.19
C LEU A 11 -46.59 -45.80 -7.98
N TRP A 12 -46.04 -45.04 -8.92
CA TRP A 12 -44.71 -44.47 -8.90
C TRP A 12 -44.51 -43.69 -7.60
N GLY A 13 -43.63 -44.17 -6.73
CA GLY A 13 -43.17 -43.44 -5.56
C GLY A 13 -41.96 -42.59 -5.94
N ILE A 14 -42.22 -41.30 -6.15
CA ILE A 14 -41.20 -40.25 -6.24
C ILE A 14 -40.41 -40.25 -4.93
N VAL A 15 -39.11 -40.56 -5.01
CA VAL A 15 -38.14 -40.24 -3.95
C VAL A 15 -37.97 -38.73 -3.96
N LEU A 16 -38.63 -38.05 -3.04
CA LEU A 16 -38.33 -36.65 -2.71
C LEU A 16 -36.96 -36.66 -2.01
N ALA A 17 -35.89 -36.55 -2.79
CA ALA A 17 -34.61 -36.12 -2.26
C ALA A 17 -34.77 -34.67 -1.83
N ALA A 18 -35.05 -34.46 -0.53
CA ALA A 18 -34.85 -33.17 0.09
C ALA A 18 -33.36 -32.83 -0.04
N MET A 19 -33.00 -32.10 -1.09
CA MET A 19 -31.76 -31.35 -1.10
C MET A 19 -31.88 -30.32 0.02
N VAL A 20 -31.40 -30.69 1.21
CA VAL A 20 -30.98 -29.73 2.21
C VAL A 20 -29.89 -28.93 1.51
N SER A 21 -30.24 -27.72 1.08
CA SER A 21 -29.28 -26.74 0.62
C SER A 21 -28.32 -26.51 1.78
N ASN A 22 -27.13 -27.12 1.70
CA ASN A 22 -26.01 -26.69 2.54
C ASN A 22 -25.84 -25.18 2.31
N PRO A 23 -25.76 -24.35 3.36
CA PRO A 23 -25.35 -22.98 3.19
C PRO A 23 -23.99 -23.00 2.47
N THR A 24 -23.90 -22.23 1.40
CA THR A 24 -22.73 -22.10 0.55
C THR A 24 -21.48 -21.81 1.40
N LEU A 25 -20.56 -22.77 1.43
CA LEU A 25 -19.22 -22.74 2.05
C LEU A 25 -18.25 -21.73 1.38
N GLY A 26 -18.76 -20.71 0.70
CA GLY A 26 -17.99 -19.85 -0.22
C GLY A 26 -17.17 -18.72 0.42
N LYS A 27 -17.26 -18.48 1.74
CA LYS A 27 -16.59 -17.35 2.43
C LYS A 27 -15.33 -17.73 3.21
N ILE A 28 -15.33 -18.92 3.80
CA ILE A 28 -14.19 -19.40 4.59
C ILE A 28 -13.11 -19.89 3.65
N VAL A 29 -11.93 -19.29 3.74
CA VAL A 29 -10.75 -19.69 2.99
C VAL A 29 -10.28 -21.05 3.50
N THR A 30 -10.36 -22.06 2.64
CA THR A 30 -9.86 -23.41 2.93
C THR A 30 -8.34 -23.45 2.99
N VAL A 31 -7.77 -24.51 3.58
CA VAL A 31 -6.32 -24.72 3.61
C VAL A 31 -5.72 -24.78 2.19
N ASP A 32 -6.42 -25.40 1.24
CA ASP A 32 -5.91 -25.47 -0.14
C ASP A 32 -6.00 -24.12 -0.87
N GLN A 33 -7.08 -23.36 -0.66
CA GLN A 33 -7.17 -21.98 -1.19
C GLN A 33 -6.08 -21.08 -0.60
N SER A 34 -5.82 -21.18 0.70
CA SER A 34 -4.78 -20.37 1.35
C SER A 34 -3.37 -20.73 0.88
N ILE A 35 -3.06 -22.02 0.65
CA ILE A 35 -1.79 -22.43 0.01
C ILE A 35 -1.69 -21.86 -1.41
N SER A 36 -2.77 -21.89 -2.19
CA SER A 36 -2.79 -21.33 -3.56
C SER A 36 -2.54 -19.82 -3.57
N ILE A 37 -3.14 -19.07 -2.64
CA ILE A 37 -2.87 -17.65 -2.46
C ILE A 37 -1.43 -17.42 -2.02
N ALA A 38 -0.95 -18.16 -1.01
CA ALA A 38 0.38 -18.01 -0.45
C ALA A 38 1.50 -18.31 -1.44
N SER A 39 1.30 -19.29 -2.33
CA SER A 39 2.27 -19.69 -3.36
C SER A 39 2.56 -18.59 -4.39
N LYS A 40 1.75 -17.53 -4.43
CA LYS A 40 2.01 -16.32 -5.24
C LYS A 40 3.09 -15.42 -4.62
N TYR A 41 3.37 -15.57 -3.33
CA TYR A 41 4.27 -14.71 -2.56
C TYR A 41 5.50 -15.45 -2.03
N VAL A 42 5.36 -16.71 -1.63
CA VAL A 42 6.44 -17.51 -1.00
C VAL A 42 6.42 -18.96 -1.48
N HIS A 43 7.56 -19.65 -1.40
CA HIS A 43 7.61 -21.10 -1.62
C HIS A 43 7.11 -21.84 -0.38
N VAL A 44 5.86 -22.30 -0.44
CA VAL A 44 5.22 -23.05 0.64
C VAL A 44 5.74 -24.49 0.67
N ASP A 45 6.19 -24.95 1.84
CA ASP A 45 6.46 -26.38 2.06
C ASP A 45 5.14 -27.15 2.21
N LEU A 46 4.82 -27.98 1.21
CA LEU A 46 3.57 -28.77 1.17
C LEU A 46 3.53 -29.87 2.23
N SER A 47 4.64 -30.20 2.90
CA SER A 47 4.64 -31.09 4.06
C SER A 47 3.86 -30.50 5.26
N ALA A 48 3.69 -29.17 5.29
CA ALA A 48 2.87 -28.45 6.28
C ALA A 48 1.36 -28.77 6.18
N ARG A 49 0.90 -29.39 5.08
CA ARG A 49 -0.49 -29.87 4.91
C ARG A 49 -0.91 -30.85 6.02
N HIS A 50 0.04 -31.52 6.67
CA HIS A 50 -0.25 -32.52 7.69
C HIS A 50 -0.33 -31.96 9.13
N ALA A 51 0.26 -30.78 9.39
CA ALA A 51 0.32 -30.19 10.73
C ALA A 51 -0.98 -29.50 11.18
N THR A 52 -1.88 -29.15 10.25
CA THR A 52 -3.16 -28.46 10.52
C THR A 52 -4.37 -29.39 10.62
N ARG A 53 -4.18 -30.72 10.53
CA ARG A 53 -5.27 -31.70 10.75
C ARG A 53 -5.79 -31.76 12.20
N ALA A 54 -5.17 -31.02 13.13
CA ALA A 54 -5.57 -30.94 14.53
C ALA A 54 -6.20 -29.58 14.90
N SER A 55 -7.19 -29.10 14.14
CA SER A 55 -8.21 -28.19 14.70
C SER A 55 -9.50 -28.30 13.89
N HIS A 56 -10.58 -28.79 14.48
CA HIS A 56 -11.92 -28.83 13.89
C HIS A 56 -12.60 -27.44 13.86
N GLY A 57 -11.86 -26.37 13.55
CA GLY A 57 -12.36 -24.99 13.53
C GLY A 57 -11.80 -24.16 12.36
N THR A 58 -12.60 -23.23 11.86
CA THR A 58 -12.21 -22.23 10.87
C THR A 58 -11.15 -21.29 11.45
N GLN A 59 -10.00 -21.17 10.79
CA GLN A 59 -8.89 -20.33 11.27
C GLN A 59 -9.09 -18.88 10.83
N PRO A 60 -8.74 -17.88 11.65
CA PRO A 60 -8.88 -16.47 11.29
C PRO A 60 -7.91 -16.02 10.18
N TYR A 61 -6.77 -16.70 10.05
CA TYR A 61 -5.77 -16.50 9.01
C TYR A 61 -4.77 -17.65 9.01
N TYR A 62 -4.00 -17.75 7.93
CA TYR A 62 -2.92 -18.72 7.72
C TYR A 62 -1.60 -17.98 7.50
N ILE A 63 -0.53 -18.40 8.18
CA ILE A 63 0.81 -17.82 8.04
C ILE A 63 1.72 -18.83 7.36
N TYR A 64 2.34 -18.43 6.26
CA TYR A 64 3.32 -19.22 5.54
C TYR A 64 4.64 -18.47 5.49
N ASN A 65 5.70 -19.09 6.02
CA ASN A 65 7.06 -18.64 5.80
C ASN A 65 7.62 -19.31 4.54
N ASP A 66 8.41 -18.57 3.77
CA ASP A 66 9.16 -19.12 2.66
C ASP A 66 10.10 -20.23 3.18
N ARG A 67 10.13 -21.39 2.50
CA ARG A 67 10.96 -22.53 2.92
C ARG A 67 12.46 -22.22 3.00
N HIS A 68 12.92 -21.16 2.35
CA HIS A 68 14.31 -20.70 2.40
C HIS A 68 14.51 -19.49 3.33
N GLY A 69 13.50 -19.12 4.12
CA GLY A 69 13.55 -18.00 5.07
C GLY A 69 13.58 -16.62 4.40
N ARG A 70 13.13 -16.51 3.15
CA ARG A 70 13.21 -15.29 2.33
C ARG A 70 11.94 -14.44 2.35
N GLY A 71 10.95 -14.74 3.18
CA GLY A 71 9.73 -13.95 3.25
C GLY A 71 8.62 -14.68 3.99
N PHE A 72 7.48 -14.01 4.12
CA PHE A 72 6.26 -14.59 4.66
C PHE A 72 5.02 -14.01 4.01
N VAL A 73 3.90 -14.71 4.15
CA VAL A 73 2.56 -14.23 3.78
C VAL A 73 1.53 -14.66 4.81
N VAL A 74 0.63 -13.73 5.13
CA VAL A 74 -0.53 -13.90 6.01
C VAL A 74 -1.78 -13.85 5.15
N VAL A 75 -2.38 -15.02 4.92
CA VAL A 75 -3.61 -15.18 4.13
C VAL A 75 -4.82 -15.13 5.06
N ALA A 76 -5.87 -14.41 4.68
CA ALA A 76 -7.07 -14.34 5.51
C ALA A 76 -7.80 -15.68 5.63
N GLY A 77 -8.49 -15.88 6.73
CA GLY A 77 -9.38 -17.03 6.96
C GLY A 77 -10.79 -16.84 6.39
N ASP A 78 -11.16 -15.59 6.10
CA ASP A 78 -12.40 -15.19 5.44
C ASP A 78 -12.04 -14.15 4.38
N ASP A 79 -12.49 -14.35 3.14
CA ASP A 79 -12.14 -13.47 2.03
C ASP A 79 -12.84 -12.10 2.08
N ASP A 80 -13.89 -11.94 2.91
CA ASP A 80 -14.49 -10.64 3.26
C ASP A 80 -13.48 -9.73 4.03
N MET A 81 -12.35 -10.26 4.50
CA MET A 81 -11.23 -9.47 5.07
C MET A 81 -10.17 -9.07 4.03
N GLY A 82 -10.35 -9.47 2.77
CA GLY A 82 -9.32 -9.42 1.73
C GLY A 82 -8.46 -10.69 1.70
N GLN A 83 -7.96 -11.10 0.52
CA GLN A 83 -7.22 -12.36 0.36
C GLN A 83 -5.90 -12.40 1.15
N VAL A 84 -5.16 -11.29 1.19
CA VAL A 84 -3.86 -11.17 1.86
C VAL A 84 -3.95 -10.08 2.91
N LEU A 85 -3.71 -10.45 4.17
CA LEU A 85 -3.68 -9.54 5.32
C LEU A 85 -2.30 -8.91 5.51
N GLY A 86 -1.26 -9.60 5.07
CA GLY A 86 0.08 -9.03 4.96
C GLY A 86 1.08 -9.97 4.32
N TYR A 87 2.20 -9.43 3.85
CA TYR A 87 3.32 -10.20 3.32
C TYR A 87 4.64 -9.43 3.48
N SER A 88 5.75 -10.15 3.41
CA SER A 88 7.06 -9.55 3.29
C SER A 88 7.90 -10.33 2.28
N PRO A 89 8.58 -9.65 1.34
CA PRO A 89 9.50 -10.29 0.40
C PRO A 89 10.85 -10.65 1.04
N THR A 90 11.02 -10.42 2.34
CA THR A 90 12.24 -10.73 3.10
C THR A 90 11.89 -11.19 4.53
N GLY A 91 12.83 -11.86 5.18
CA GLY A 91 12.69 -12.26 6.59
C GLY A 91 11.69 -13.38 6.83
N THR A 92 11.32 -13.59 8.08
CA THR A 92 10.34 -14.61 8.50
C THR A 92 9.44 -14.05 9.58
N LEU A 93 8.24 -14.60 9.68
CA LEU A 93 7.28 -14.32 10.75
C LEU A 93 7.28 -15.49 11.73
N ASP A 94 7.94 -15.30 12.87
CA ASP A 94 7.85 -16.18 14.04
C ASP A 94 6.88 -15.56 15.07
N THR A 95 5.69 -16.14 15.21
CA THR A 95 4.66 -15.62 16.12
C THR A 95 5.03 -15.73 17.60
N LEU A 96 5.94 -16.64 17.98
CA LEU A 96 6.39 -16.79 19.37
C LEU A 96 7.30 -15.62 19.76
N ARG A 97 8.16 -15.20 18.85
CA ARG A 97 9.14 -14.11 19.03
C ARG A 97 8.71 -12.76 18.48
N ALA A 98 7.53 -12.69 17.85
CA ALA A 98 6.96 -11.47 17.30
C ALA A 98 6.88 -10.34 18.34
N SER A 99 7.10 -9.11 17.86
CA SER A 99 6.90 -7.87 18.60
C SER A 99 5.47 -7.76 19.13
N GLN A 100 5.26 -6.93 20.15
CA GLN A 100 3.92 -6.77 20.71
C GLN A 100 2.99 -6.03 19.72
N GLU A 101 3.59 -5.17 18.90
CA GLU A 101 2.99 -4.43 17.79
C GLU A 101 2.42 -5.39 16.73
N LEU A 102 3.21 -6.37 16.27
CA LEU A 102 2.75 -7.37 15.31
C LEU A 102 1.71 -8.31 15.93
N LYS A 103 1.89 -8.72 17.19
CA LYS A 103 0.89 -9.51 17.93
C LYS A 103 -0.43 -8.77 18.06
N PHE A 104 -0.39 -7.46 18.29
CA PHE A 104 -1.56 -6.61 18.33
C PHE A 104 -2.28 -6.60 16.99
N LEU A 105 -1.55 -6.41 15.89
CA LEU A 105 -2.08 -6.39 14.54
C LEU A 105 -2.74 -7.73 14.17
N LEU A 106 -2.02 -8.85 14.36
CA LEU A 106 -2.55 -10.19 14.10
C LEU A 106 -3.79 -10.49 14.96
N SER A 107 -3.78 -10.08 16.23
CA SER A 107 -4.97 -10.20 17.07
C SER A 107 -6.12 -9.34 16.57
N ALA A 108 -5.87 -8.17 15.98
CA ALA A 108 -6.92 -7.32 15.43
C ALA A 108 -7.59 -7.99 14.21
N TYR A 109 -6.82 -8.65 13.36
CA TYR A 109 -7.38 -9.46 12.27
C TYR A 109 -8.22 -10.63 12.79
N ARG A 110 -7.78 -11.31 13.84
CA ARG A 110 -8.60 -12.36 14.48
C ARG A 110 -9.90 -11.82 15.06
N ASP A 111 -9.85 -10.65 15.70
CA ASP A 111 -11.05 -9.97 16.20
C ASP A 111 -11.99 -9.61 15.04
N ALA A 112 -11.43 -9.19 13.90
CA ALA A 112 -12.20 -8.90 12.71
C ALA A 112 -12.86 -10.16 12.12
N PHE A 113 -12.11 -11.25 11.98
CA PHE A 113 -12.64 -12.54 11.57
C PHE A 113 -13.82 -13.00 12.46
N HIS A 114 -13.66 -12.97 13.78
CA HIS A 114 -14.72 -13.41 14.70
C HIS A 114 -15.97 -12.53 14.65
N GLN A 115 -15.82 -11.24 14.39
CA GLN A 115 -16.94 -10.34 14.19
C GLN A 115 -17.70 -10.68 12.91
N LEU A 116 -16.99 -10.90 11.79
CA LEU A 116 -17.58 -11.39 10.53
C LEU A 116 -18.38 -12.69 10.74
N GLN A 117 -17.84 -13.63 11.52
CA GLN A 117 -18.52 -14.90 11.81
C GLN A 117 -19.79 -14.72 12.66
N ARG A 118 -19.82 -13.73 13.56
CA ARG A 118 -20.98 -13.45 14.43
C ARG A 118 -22.03 -12.59 13.74
N GLN A 119 -21.61 -11.72 12.84
CA GLN A 119 -22.44 -10.76 12.14
C GLN A 119 -22.02 -10.76 10.66
N PRO A 120 -22.55 -11.65 9.82
CA PRO A 120 -22.16 -11.74 8.40
C PRO A 120 -22.44 -10.46 7.58
N ALA A 121 -23.16 -9.49 8.16
CA ALA A 121 -23.41 -8.17 7.61
C ALA A 121 -22.29 -7.14 7.89
N THR A 122 -21.33 -7.43 8.78
CA THR A 122 -20.23 -6.52 9.13
C THR A 122 -19.00 -6.81 8.31
N ARG A 123 -18.91 -6.18 7.15
CA ARG A 123 -17.81 -6.43 6.20
C ARG A 123 -16.66 -5.47 6.40
N ALA A 124 -15.45 -5.95 6.12
CA ALA A 124 -14.36 -5.02 5.91
C ALA A 124 -14.58 -4.33 4.57
N THR A 125 -14.39 -3.01 4.55
CA THR A 125 -14.33 -2.26 3.30
C THR A 125 -13.08 -2.75 2.55
N VAL A 126 -13.23 -3.78 1.71
CA VAL A 126 -12.17 -4.21 0.80
C VAL A 126 -12.04 -3.09 -0.24
N THR A 127 -11.20 -2.11 0.07
CA THR A 127 -10.82 -1.08 -0.90
C THR A 127 -10.02 -1.79 -1.99
N THR A 128 -10.66 -2.00 -3.14
CA THR A 128 -10.03 -2.75 -4.22
C THR A 128 -9.30 -1.79 -5.17
N THR A 129 -7.98 -1.90 -5.20
CA THR A 129 -7.06 -0.84 -5.64
C THR A 129 -6.90 -0.65 -7.17
N PRO A 130 -6.55 0.55 -7.65
CA PRO A 130 -6.14 0.78 -9.04
C PRO A 130 -4.81 0.18 -9.47
N SER A 131 -4.72 -0.35 -10.69
CA SER A 131 -3.45 -0.82 -11.29
C SER A 131 -2.42 0.30 -11.50
N ASN A 132 -2.86 1.57 -11.52
CA ASN A 132 -2.00 2.70 -11.84
C ASN A 132 -1.54 3.50 -10.62
N ARG A 133 -1.75 2.99 -9.39
CA ARG A 133 -1.21 3.64 -8.19
C ARG A 133 0.27 3.35 -8.04
N LYS A 134 1.04 4.42 -7.80
CA LYS A 134 2.47 4.34 -7.51
C LYS A 134 2.66 3.55 -6.21
N ALA A 135 3.39 2.44 -6.29
CA ALA A 135 3.93 1.80 -5.11
C ALA A 135 5.11 2.62 -4.60
N VAL A 136 5.23 2.75 -3.28
CA VAL A 136 6.35 3.39 -2.60
C VAL A 136 7.03 2.32 -1.76
N ALA A 137 8.26 1.98 -2.15
CA ALA A 137 9.11 1.08 -1.37
C ALA A 137 9.36 1.66 0.04
N PRO A 138 9.77 0.84 1.03
CA PRO A 138 10.00 1.31 2.39
C PRO A 138 10.98 2.48 2.42
N LEU A 139 10.55 3.60 3.00
CA LEU A 139 11.30 4.84 3.12
C LEU A 139 12.40 4.71 4.18
N LEU A 140 12.15 3.96 5.26
CA LEU A 140 13.15 3.73 6.29
C LEU A 140 14.13 2.66 5.83
N THR A 141 15.41 2.93 6.02
CA THR A 141 16.48 1.92 5.89
C THR A 141 16.78 1.22 7.21
N THR A 142 16.24 1.72 8.32
CA THR A 142 16.55 1.26 9.67
C THR A 142 15.82 -0.04 9.97
N ALA A 143 16.51 -0.97 10.63
CA ALA A 143 15.88 -2.10 11.31
C ALA A 143 16.32 -2.04 12.78
N TRP A 144 15.91 -0.97 13.46
CA TRP A 144 16.29 -0.72 14.85
C TRP A 144 15.49 -1.57 15.83
N ASN A 145 16.02 -1.72 17.04
CA ASN A 145 15.41 -2.52 18.11
C ASN A 145 15.35 -1.71 19.41
N GLN A 146 14.84 -2.33 20.47
CA GLN A 146 14.70 -1.68 21.77
C GLN A 146 15.80 -2.01 22.77
N ASP A 147 16.54 -3.10 22.58
CA ASP A 147 17.58 -3.58 23.50
C ASP A 147 18.95 -2.93 23.26
N ASP A 148 20.02 -3.44 23.88
CA ASP A 148 21.38 -2.95 23.61
C ASP A 148 21.73 -3.16 22.11
N PRO A 149 22.35 -2.19 21.42
CA PRO A 149 22.95 -0.95 21.92
C PRO A 149 21.99 0.23 22.08
N TYR A 150 20.75 0.12 21.60
CA TYR A 150 19.78 1.22 21.58
C TYR A 150 19.45 1.74 22.99
N SER A 151 19.33 0.84 23.97
CA SER A 151 18.92 1.19 25.34
C SER A 151 20.06 1.57 26.29
N ARG A 152 21.33 1.47 25.89
CA ARG A 152 22.47 1.51 26.84
C ARG A 152 22.61 2.82 27.62
N LEU A 153 22.19 3.95 27.05
CA LEU A 153 22.22 5.24 27.73
C LEU A 153 20.92 5.56 28.50
N THR A 154 19.91 4.70 28.43
CA THR A 154 18.68 4.84 29.23
C THR A 154 18.87 4.33 30.66
N GLY A 155 19.80 3.40 30.87
CA GLY A 155 19.96 2.67 32.14
C GLY A 155 18.90 1.58 32.38
N TYR A 156 18.15 1.20 31.34
CA TYR A 156 17.16 0.13 31.34
C TYR A 156 17.37 -0.81 30.15
N LYS A 157 16.76 -2.01 30.20
CA LYS A 157 16.92 -3.01 29.14
C LYS A 157 16.31 -2.59 27.80
N PHE A 158 15.18 -1.88 27.82
CA PHE A 158 14.41 -1.53 26.62
C PHE A 158 14.20 -0.02 26.51
N THR A 159 14.33 0.52 25.30
CA THR A 159 14.04 1.94 25.00
C THR A 159 12.54 2.27 25.07
N GLY A 160 11.69 1.32 24.70
CA GLY A 160 10.25 1.50 24.50
C GLY A 160 9.90 1.70 23.02
N CYS A 161 8.74 1.16 22.61
CA CYS A 161 8.29 1.19 21.20
C CYS A 161 8.08 2.62 20.69
N VAL A 162 7.52 3.51 21.52
CA VAL A 162 7.33 4.93 21.18
C VAL A 162 8.67 5.61 20.87
N ALA A 163 9.68 5.39 21.70
CA ALA A 163 11.00 6.00 21.49
C ALA A 163 11.65 5.47 20.21
N THR A 164 11.53 4.17 19.96
CA THR A 164 12.09 3.52 18.77
C THR A 164 11.41 4.02 17.49
N ALA A 165 10.08 4.10 17.47
CA ALA A 165 9.35 4.61 16.32
C ALA A 165 9.72 6.07 16.00
N VAL A 166 9.72 6.95 17.01
CA VAL A 166 10.11 8.36 16.85
C VAL A 166 11.57 8.49 16.39
N ALA A 167 12.50 7.74 16.99
CA ALA A 167 13.91 7.78 16.64
C ALA A 167 14.16 7.36 15.18
N GLN A 168 13.47 6.33 14.68
CA GLN A 168 13.59 5.92 13.28
C GLN A 168 13.11 7.00 12.30
N ILE A 169 12.00 7.68 12.61
CA ILE A 169 11.49 8.81 11.82
C ILE A 169 12.48 9.99 11.84
N MET A 170 13.04 10.31 13.02
CA MET A 170 14.05 11.37 13.15
C MET A 170 15.32 11.06 12.35
N TYR A 171 15.80 9.82 12.38
CA TYR A 171 16.94 9.38 11.60
C TYR A 171 16.69 9.44 10.09
N TYR A 172 15.50 9.06 9.63
CA TYR A 172 15.11 9.20 8.22
C TYR A 172 15.22 10.65 7.75
N HIS A 173 14.71 11.60 8.54
CA HIS A 173 14.78 13.02 8.19
C HIS A 173 16.15 13.66 8.46
N ARG A 174 17.01 13.00 9.26
CA ARG A 174 18.26 13.51 9.83
C ARG A 174 18.05 14.88 10.48
N TRP A 175 17.05 14.96 11.36
CA TRP A 175 16.60 16.21 11.94
C TRP A 175 16.14 16.04 13.40
N PRO A 176 16.37 17.03 14.27
CA PRO A 176 17.21 18.22 14.08
C PRO A 176 18.71 17.89 14.23
N GLU A 177 19.61 18.82 13.95
CA GLU A 177 21.02 18.66 14.34
C GLU A 177 21.19 18.65 15.87
N ARG A 178 20.37 19.45 16.56
CA ARG A 178 20.40 19.65 18.00
C ARG A 178 18.99 19.78 18.57
N GLY A 179 18.75 19.15 19.72
CA GLY A 179 17.50 19.31 20.46
C GLY A 179 17.33 20.71 21.08
N LYS A 180 16.19 20.96 21.71
CA LYS A 180 15.88 22.23 22.38
C LYS A 180 15.27 21.99 23.75
N GLY A 181 15.54 22.89 24.68
CA GLY A 181 14.99 22.84 26.03
C GLY A 181 15.51 21.66 26.86
N LYS A 182 14.87 21.43 28.00
CA LYS A 182 15.20 20.37 28.95
C LYS A 182 13.93 19.80 29.56
N TYR A 183 13.98 18.55 29.99
CA TYR A 183 12.85 17.91 30.65
C TYR A 183 13.34 16.93 31.72
N SER A 184 12.57 16.82 32.81
CA SER A 184 12.84 15.92 33.92
C SER A 184 11.54 15.35 34.46
N TYR A 185 11.55 14.07 34.82
CA TYR A 185 10.42 13.38 35.47
C TYR A 185 10.93 12.22 36.33
N VAL A 186 10.04 11.63 37.12
CA VAL A 186 10.33 10.47 37.95
C VAL A 186 9.68 9.22 37.34
N VAL A 187 10.46 8.16 37.15
CA VAL A 187 9.98 6.86 36.72
C VAL A 187 9.21 6.22 37.89
N SER A 188 7.94 5.88 37.66
CA SER A 188 7.06 5.46 38.75
C SER A 188 7.39 4.09 39.35
N SER A 189 8.14 3.26 38.62
CA SER A 189 8.41 1.86 38.99
C SER A 189 9.54 1.73 40.02
N ASP A 190 10.50 2.64 40.02
CA ASP A 190 11.72 2.59 40.85
C ASP A 190 12.09 3.95 41.46
N ASN A 191 11.27 4.99 41.27
CA ASN A 191 11.49 6.36 41.73
C ASN A 191 12.78 7.01 41.19
N ARG A 192 13.35 6.51 40.10
CA ARG A 192 14.52 7.12 39.47
C ARG A 192 14.13 8.41 38.77
N THR A 193 14.89 9.48 39.01
CA THR A 193 14.75 10.72 38.24
C THR A 193 15.48 10.61 36.90
N MET A 194 14.75 10.85 35.81
CA MET A 194 15.28 10.94 34.46
C MET A 194 15.29 12.40 34.05
N SER A 195 16.44 12.92 33.61
CA SER A 195 16.62 14.32 33.26
C SER A 195 17.58 14.46 32.09
N VAL A 196 17.19 15.23 31.08
CA VAL A 196 18.01 15.54 29.90
C VAL A 196 17.84 17.02 29.54
N ASP A 197 18.95 17.68 29.26
CA ASP A 197 18.98 18.98 28.59
C ASP A 197 19.23 18.74 27.09
N PHE A 198 18.15 18.70 26.31
CA PHE A 198 18.20 18.42 24.88
C PHE A 198 18.95 19.51 24.10
N SER A 199 19.07 20.72 24.65
CA SER A 199 19.88 21.79 24.04
C SER A 199 21.37 21.47 23.98
N GLN A 200 21.83 20.53 24.81
CA GLN A 200 23.20 20.04 24.83
C GLN A 200 23.40 18.79 23.94
N SER A 201 22.32 18.20 23.43
CA SER A 201 22.38 17.01 22.60
C SER A 201 22.52 17.38 21.12
N VAL A 202 23.68 17.06 20.55
CA VAL A 202 23.93 17.10 19.11
C VAL A 202 23.83 15.68 18.58
N TYR A 203 23.02 15.46 17.55
CA TYR A 203 22.75 14.12 17.00
C TYR A 203 23.69 13.82 15.82
N PRO A 204 24.67 12.91 15.98
CA PRO A 204 25.62 12.58 14.91
C PRO A 204 24.98 11.58 13.93
N TRP A 205 24.09 12.09 13.06
CA TRP A 205 23.29 11.30 12.14
C TRP A 205 24.12 10.39 11.22
N ASP A 206 25.31 10.84 10.80
CA ASP A 206 26.26 10.12 9.95
C ASP A 206 26.92 8.93 10.65
N LYS A 207 26.95 8.93 11.98
CA LYS A 207 27.50 7.85 12.81
C LYS A 207 26.48 6.77 13.12
N MET A 208 25.19 7.06 13.00
CA MET A 208 24.14 6.08 13.26
C MET A 208 24.03 5.10 12.08
N LEU A 209 24.05 3.81 12.38
CA LEU A 209 23.95 2.75 11.37
C LEU A 209 22.48 2.36 11.14
N PRO A 210 22.10 1.90 9.93
CA PRO A 210 20.76 1.40 9.69
C PRO A 210 20.43 0.12 10.50
N LYS A 211 21.43 -0.69 10.85
CA LYS A 211 21.25 -1.95 11.60
C LYS A 211 22.45 -2.19 12.53
N TYR A 212 22.18 -2.74 13.72
CA TYR A 212 23.19 -3.12 14.73
C TYR A 212 23.17 -4.63 15.03
N ASN A 213 23.01 -5.45 13.99
CA ASN A 213 22.85 -6.91 14.12
C ASN A 213 24.12 -7.71 13.75
N THR A 214 25.26 -7.03 13.62
CA THR A 214 26.57 -7.66 13.34
C THR A 214 27.56 -7.32 14.45
N LEU A 215 28.54 -8.19 14.69
CA LEU A 215 29.61 -7.93 15.65
C LEU A 215 30.34 -6.62 15.34
N MET A 216 30.66 -6.36 14.07
CA MET A 216 31.29 -5.11 13.64
C MET A 216 30.47 -3.86 14.00
N ALA A 217 29.14 -3.93 13.87
CA ALA A 217 28.28 -2.81 14.26
C ALA A 217 28.21 -2.63 15.78
N LEU A 218 28.25 -3.72 16.54
CA LEU A 218 28.23 -3.70 18.01
C LEU A 218 29.57 -3.26 18.62
N ASP A 219 30.69 -3.56 17.96
CA ASP A 219 32.03 -3.13 18.36
C ASP A 219 32.30 -1.65 18.04
N ASN A 220 31.52 -1.05 17.12
CA ASN A 220 31.58 0.37 16.83
C ASN A 220 30.92 1.20 17.96
N THR A 221 31.74 1.54 18.96
CA THR A 221 31.31 2.28 20.16
C THR A 221 30.74 3.66 19.81
N GLU A 222 31.29 4.36 18.83
CA GLU A 222 30.79 5.67 18.39
C GLU A 222 29.37 5.55 17.82
N ALA A 223 29.17 4.60 16.90
CA ALA A 223 27.86 4.33 16.31
C ALA A 223 26.83 3.89 17.35
N CYS A 224 27.22 3.04 18.30
CA CYS A 224 26.33 2.58 19.35
C CYS A 224 25.93 3.71 20.30
N ASN A 225 26.88 4.57 20.68
CA ASN A 225 26.58 5.73 21.53
C ASN A 225 25.73 6.77 20.80
N ALA A 226 25.93 6.95 19.49
CA ALA A 226 25.12 7.83 18.66
C ALA A 226 23.63 7.45 18.70
N VAL A 227 23.30 6.18 18.40
CA VAL A 227 21.89 5.74 18.42
C VAL A 227 21.33 5.71 19.84
N ALA A 228 22.13 5.34 20.84
CA ALA A 228 21.71 5.31 22.23
C ALA A 228 21.42 6.71 22.79
N LEU A 229 22.16 7.73 22.35
CA LEU A 229 21.93 9.14 22.70
C LEU A 229 20.55 9.58 22.23
N LEU A 230 20.24 9.33 20.96
CA LEU A 230 18.94 9.62 20.37
C LEU A 230 17.82 8.90 21.13
N MET A 231 17.96 7.60 21.35
CA MET A 231 16.95 6.78 22.04
C MET A 231 16.68 7.26 23.47
N ARG A 232 17.74 7.61 24.22
CA ARG A 232 17.62 8.16 25.57
C ARG A 232 16.86 9.48 25.54
N ASP A 233 17.26 10.40 24.68
CA ASP A 233 16.68 11.74 24.61
C ASP A 233 15.20 11.68 24.21
N VAL A 234 14.88 10.90 23.19
CA VAL A 234 13.49 10.66 22.79
C VAL A 234 12.72 10.03 23.95
N GLY A 235 13.25 8.99 24.60
CA GLY A 235 12.61 8.35 25.75
C GLY A 235 12.31 9.34 26.91
N VAL A 236 13.27 10.19 27.26
CA VAL A 236 13.05 11.21 28.30
C VAL A 236 12.02 12.24 27.87
N SER A 237 12.07 12.69 26.61
CA SER A 237 11.16 13.70 26.07
C SER A 237 9.68 13.28 26.08
N VAL A 238 9.39 11.97 26.01
CA VAL A 238 8.04 11.42 26.00
C VAL A 238 7.56 10.91 27.36
N ASN A 239 8.28 11.23 28.45
CA ASN A 239 7.96 10.76 29.81
C ASN A 239 7.87 9.22 29.88
N MET A 240 8.86 8.54 29.30
CA MET A 240 8.88 7.07 29.19
C MET A 240 8.82 6.40 30.56
N GLN A 241 7.82 5.57 30.80
CA GLN A 241 7.73 4.77 32.01
C GLN A 241 8.53 3.48 31.83
N TYR A 242 9.80 3.54 32.22
CA TYR A 242 10.72 2.40 32.16
C TYR A 242 10.39 1.35 33.23
N ARG A 243 10.53 0.08 32.86
CA ARG A 243 10.40 -1.09 33.74
C ARG A 243 11.46 -2.13 33.36
N PRO A 244 11.80 -3.08 34.25
CA PRO A 244 12.83 -4.10 33.96
C PRO A 244 12.58 -4.92 32.69
N THR A 245 11.32 -5.14 32.31
CA THR A 245 10.93 -6.03 31.20
C THR A 245 10.13 -5.33 30.10
N SER A 246 9.81 -4.05 30.23
CA SER A 246 9.05 -3.29 29.24
C SER A 246 9.22 -1.78 29.45
N SER A 247 8.87 -0.97 28.47
CA SER A 247 8.87 0.50 28.59
C SER A 247 7.77 1.08 27.71
N GLY A 248 7.01 2.05 28.23
CA GLY A 248 5.85 2.59 27.53
C GLY A 248 5.66 4.09 27.74
N ALA A 249 5.12 4.73 26.71
CA ALA A 249 4.70 6.13 26.70
C ALA A 249 3.38 6.27 25.91
N GLN A 250 2.74 7.43 26.00
CA GLN A 250 1.48 7.69 25.30
C GLN A 250 1.72 8.39 23.96
N THR A 251 0.91 8.08 22.94
CA THR A 251 1.05 8.65 21.59
C THR A 251 1.06 10.17 21.56
N PHE A 252 0.20 10.84 22.35
CA PHE A 252 0.20 12.31 22.41
C PHE A 252 1.51 12.90 22.97
N MET A 253 2.25 12.15 23.81
CA MET A 253 3.56 12.59 24.31
C MET A 253 4.60 12.57 23.19
N ALA A 254 4.52 11.63 22.24
CA ALA A 254 5.37 11.60 21.06
C ALA A 254 5.15 12.86 20.19
N ALA A 255 3.90 13.17 19.85
CA ALA A 255 3.54 14.37 19.09
C ALA A 255 4.04 15.65 19.79
N LYS A 256 3.75 15.78 21.10
CA LYS A 256 4.19 16.92 21.90
C LYS A 256 5.71 17.05 21.95
N ALA A 257 6.43 15.95 22.14
CA ALA A 257 7.89 15.97 22.25
C ALA A 257 8.56 16.38 20.94
N LEU A 258 8.12 15.81 19.81
CA LEU A 258 8.57 16.18 18.46
C LEU A 258 8.42 17.68 18.20
N LYS A 259 7.26 18.26 18.58
CA LYS A 259 7.01 19.70 18.47
C LYS A 259 7.86 20.54 19.40
N THR A 260 7.95 20.16 20.68
CA THR A 260 8.54 20.99 21.75
C THR A 260 10.07 20.95 21.75
N TYR A 261 10.65 19.77 21.58
CA TYR A 261 12.09 19.55 21.81
C TYR A 261 12.87 19.26 20.52
N PHE A 262 12.21 18.80 19.45
CA PHE A 262 12.88 18.34 18.23
C PHE A 262 12.55 19.15 16.97
N ASN A 263 11.77 20.24 17.10
CA ASN A 263 11.47 21.16 16.01
C ASN A 263 10.78 20.50 14.79
N TYR A 264 9.72 19.74 15.07
CA TYR A 264 8.80 19.20 14.08
C TYR A 264 7.43 19.89 14.15
N SER A 265 6.69 19.83 13.06
CA SER A 265 5.24 19.97 13.06
C SER A 265 4.61 18.58 13.16
N THR A 266 3.57 18.45 13.98
CA THR A 266 2.87 17.18 14.20
C THR A 266 1.37 17.36 14.06
N SER A 267 0.69 16.29 13.67
CA SER A 267 -0.75 16.17 13.80
C SER A 267 -1.15 14.76 14.25
N MET A 268 -2.02 14.66 15.25
CA MET A 268 -2.56 13.37 15.72
C MET A 268 -3.98 13.12 15.20
N LEU A 269 -4.16 12.02 14.47
CA LEU A 269 -5.44 11.64 13.87
C LEU A 269 -5.89 10.26 14.35
N ASN A 270 -7.20 10.10 14.58
CA ASN A 270 -7.80 8.81 14.94
C ASN A 270 -8.51 8.20 13.74
N LYS A 271 -8.33 6.90 13.54
CA LYS A 271 -9.05 6.15 12.49
C LYS A 271 -10.58 6.24 12.62
N SER A 272 -11.09 6.22 13.85
CA SER A 272 -12.53 6.36 14.11
C SER A 272 -13.09 7.73 13.74
N ASP A 273 -12.23 8.75 13.78
CA ASP A 273 -12.62 10.13 13.52
C ASP A 273 -12.61 10.47 12.03
N GLU A 274 -11.64 9.95 11.30
CA GLU A 274 -11.49 10.20 9.86
C GLU A 274 -12.41 9.31 9.01
N GLY A 275 -12.74 8.11 9.48
CA GLY A 275 -13.35 7.09 8.64
C GLY A 275 -12.31 6.28 7.88
N ALA A 276 -12.69 5.08 7.43
CA ALA A 276 -11.78 4.10 6.84
C ALA A 276 -11.12 4.61 5.56
N ALA A 277 -11.93 5.17 4.66
CA ALA A 277 -11.48 5.63 3.35
C ALA A 277 -10.54 6.85 3.49
N ALA A 278 -10.94 7.85 4.28
CA ALA A 278 -10.13 9.05 4.47
C ALA A 278 -8.83 8.74 5.21
N PHE A 279 -8.86 7.90 6.25
CA PHE A 279 -7.67 7.48 6.97
C PHE A 279 -6.63 6.79 6.06
N THR A 280 -7.09 5.87 5.20
CA THR A 280 -6.24 5.18 4.22
C THR A 280 -5.64 6.15 3.21
N ARG A 281 -6.43 7.11 2.73
CA ARG A 281 -5.98 8.15 1.79
C ARG A 281 -4.94 9.08 2.42
N ILE A 282 -5.14 9.49 3.68
CA ILE A 282 -4.18 10.32 4.43
C ILE A 282 -2.85 9.58 4.56
N LEU A 283 -2.88 8.32 5.04
CA LEU A 283 -1.68 7.49 5.13
C LEU A 283 -0.94 7.39 3.80
N ARG A 284 -1.65 7.06 2.71
CA ARG A 284 -1.03 6.97 1.38
C ARG A 284 -0.40 8.28 0.94
N LYS A 285 -1.11 9.41 1.11
CA LYS A 285 -0.61 10.74 0.70
C LYS A 285 0.69 11.09 1.41
N GLU A 286 0.77 10.83 2.71
CA GLU A 286 2.00 11.08 3.50
C GLU A 286 3.19 10.28 2.97
N ILE A 287 2.98 8.97 2.72
CA ILE A 287 4.02 8.09 2.19
C ILE A 287 4.44 8.51 0.77
N GLU A 288 3.49 8.84 -0.10
CA GLU A 288 3.75 9.32 -1.46
C GLU A 288 4.51 10.66 -1.47
N ASN A 289 4.30 11.50 -0.45
CA ASN A 289 5.03 12.75 -0.23
C ASN A 289 6.38 12.57 0.50
N GLY A 290 6.75 11.33 0.85
CA GLY A 290 8.03 11.03 1.51
C GLY A 290 8.05 11.31 3.01
N PHE A 291 6.90 11.24 3.69
CA PHE A 291 6.79 11.38 5.14
C PHE A 291 6.39 10.05 5.78
N PRO A 292 7.31 9.35 6.47
CA PRO A 292 6.97 8.19 7.28
C PRO A 292 6.02 8.57 8.42
N VAL A 293 5.02 7.75 8.67
CA VAL A 293 3.95 8.04 9.62
C VAL A 293 4.13 7.20 10.89
N TYR A 294 4.16 7.86 12.04
CA TYR A 294 4.05 7.15 13.31
C TYR A 294 2.63 6.59 13.43
N ILE A 295 2.50 5.32 13.78
CA ILE A 295 1.21 4.67 14.00
C ILE A 295 1.22 3.96 15.35
N SER A 296 0.07 3.94 16.01
CA SER A 296 -0.11 3.22 17.26
C SER A 296 -1.46 2.54 17.35
N GLY A 297 -1.48 1.47 18.13
CA GLY A 297 -2.66 0.65 18.37
C GLY A 297 -2.84 0.34 19.85
N SER A 298 -4.06 0.46 20.37
CA SER A 298 -4.37 0.07 21.75
C SER A 298 -5.68 -0.73 21.83
N ALA A 299 -5.80 -1.60 22.83
CA ALA A 299 -7.01 -2.42 23.01
C ALA A 299 -8.24 -1.59 23.40
N LYS A 300 -8.02 -0.41 24.00
CA LYS A 300 -9.04 0.57 24.38
C LYS A 300 -8.38 1.94 24.54
N SER A 301 -9.18 3.01 24.43
CA SER A 301 -8.70 4.37 24.65
C SER A 301 -8.02 4.53 26.01
N GLY A 302 -6.82 5.13 25.99
CA GLY A 302 -5.95 5.29 27.16
C GLY A 302 -5.30 3.99 27.71
N GLY A 303 -5.49 2.85 27.05
CA GLY A 303 -4.89 1.57 27.44
C GLY A 303 -3.42 1.41 27.02
N SER A 304 -2.80 0.30 27.45
CA SER A 304 -1.47 -0.10 26.96
C SER A 304 -1.51 -0.21 25.43
N GLY A 305 -0.72 0.60 24.76
CA GLY A 305 -0.63 0.65 23.30
C GLY A 305 0.72 0.17 22.78
N HIS A 306 0.76 -0.11 21.49
CA HIS A 306 1.94 -0.47 20.72
C HIS A 306 2.17 0.58 19.64
N ALA A 307 3.43 0.90 19.35
CA ALA A 307 3.79 1.97 18.43
C ALA A 307 4.83 1.48 17.42
N TRP A 308 4.65 1.85 16.15
CA TRP A 308 5.53 1.48 15.06
C TRP A 308 5.47 2.53 13.95
N VAL A 309 6.16 2.30 12.84
CA VAL A 309 6.21 3.25 11.71
C VAL A 309 5.58 2.63 10.48
N VAL A 310 4.74 3.40 9.78
CA VAL A 310 4.34 3.16 8.40
C VAL A 310 5.30 3.91 7.49
N ASP A 311 5.96 3.22 6.57
CA ASP A 311 6.99 3.84 5.74
C ASP A 311 6.97 3.38 4.28
N GLY A 312 5.96 2.65 3.84
CA GLY A 312 5.82 2.23 2.44
C GLY A 312 4.38 1.86 2.14
N VAL A 313 4.06 1.75 0.85
CA VAL A 313 2.73 1.30 0.41
C VAL A 313 2.83 0.61 -0.93
N ASP A 314 2.18 -0.55 -1.07
CA ASP A 314 2.15 -1.26 -2.34
C ASP A 314 0.99 -0.80 -3.25
N LYS A 315 0.93 -1.41 -4.43
CA LYS A 315 -0.12 -1.15 -5.43
C LYS A 315 -1.51 -1.59 -4.99
N ASP A 316 -1.62 -2.34 -3.90
CA ASP A 316 -2.87 -2.90 -3.37
C ASP A 316 -3.27 -2.27 -2.02
N ASN A 317 -2.67 -1.14 -1.61
CA ASN A 317 -2.94 -0.47 -0.32
C ASN A 317 -2.55 -1.30 0.91
N LEU A 318 -1.65 -2.27 0.77
CA LEU A 318 -0.94 -2.78 1.94
C LEU A 318 0.20 -1.81 2.29
N PHE A 319 0.29 -1.46 3.56
CA PHE A 319 1.23 -0.48 4.07
C PHE A 319 2.42 -1.19 4.72
N HIS A 320 3.64 -0.80 4.36
CA HIS A 320 4.84 -1.34 4.98
C HIS A 320 4.93 -0.86 6.43
N MET A 321 5.07 -1.81 7.35
CA MET A 321 5.16 -1.60 8.79
C MET A 321 6.56 -1.96 9.26
N ASN A 322 7.27 -0.99 9.84
CA ASN A 322 8.50 -1.21 10.58
C ASN A 322 8.18 -1.25 12.07
N PHE A 323 8.22 -2.44 12.68
CA PHE A 323 7.80 -2.67 14.06
C PHE A 323 8.85 -2.28 15.11
N GLY A 324 10.03 -1.80 14.70
CA GLY A 324 11.10 -1.45 15.64
C GLY A 324 11.61 -2.65 16.45
N TRP A 325 11.64 -3.83 15.82
CA TRP A 325 12.04 -5.10 16.44
C TRP A 325 13.15 -5.80 15.64
N GLY A 326 14.13 -5.02 15.19
CA GLY A 326 15.28 -5.53 14.43
C GLY A 326 14.96 -6.03 13.03
N GLY A 327 13.81 -5.62 12.46
CA GLY A 327 13.28 -6.15 11.19
C GLY A 327 12.39 -7.38 11.35
N GLY A 328 12.21 -7.87 12.59
CA GLY A 328 11.41 -9.06 12.88
C GLY A 328 9.93 -8.82 12.58
N GLY A 329 9.44 -9.44 11.49
CA GLY A 329 8.05 -9.38 11.07
C GLY A 329 7.67 -8.12 10.28
N ASP A 330 8.63 -7.26 9.94
CA ASP A 330 8.42 -6.10 9.07
C ASP A 330 7.92 -6.56 7.69
N GLY A 331 7.00 -5.79 7.12
CA GLY A 331 6.34 -6.16 5.86
C GLY A 331 5.14 -5.28 5.55
N TYR A 332 4.46 -5.57 4.44
CA TYR A 332 3.26 -4.88 4.00
C TYR A 332 2.02 -5.51 4.65
N PHE A 333 1.20 -4.72 5.33
CA PHE A 333 0.01 -5.18 6.04
C PHE A 333 -1.23 -4.34 5.69
N SER A 334 -2.38 -4.99 5.74
CA SER A 334 -3.67 -4.37 5.46
C SER A 334 -4.16 -3.53 6.65
N VAL A 335 -4.24 -2.22 6.49
CA VAL A 335 -4.93 -1.34 7.45
C VAL A 335 -6.44 -1.41 7.25
N THR A 336 -6.90 -1.78 6.05
CA THR A 336 -8.33 -1.87 5.72
C THR A 336 -9.00 -3.10 6.31
N ALA A 337 -8.29 -4.21 6.48
CA ALA A 337 -8.79 -5.38 7.21
C ALA A 337 -8.94 -5.14 8.73
N LEU A 338 -8.45 -4.00 9.24
CA LEU A 338 -8.76 -3.50 10.58
C LEU A 338 -10.06 -2.68 10.62
N ASN A 339 -10.70 -2.48 9.46
CA ASN A 339 -12.03 -1.91 9.36
C ASN A 339 -13.02 -3.06 9.42
N LEU A 340 -13.82 -3.13 10.47
CA LEU A 340 -15.15 -3.69 10.32
C LEU A 340 -16.12 -2.55 10.50
N ALA A 341 -16.85 -2.23 9.44
CA ALA A 341 -17.95 -1.31 9.55
C ALA A 341 -19.10 -2.02 10.28
N THR A 342 -19.57 -1.40 11.36
CA THR A 342 -20.95 -1.59 11.83
C THR A 342 -21.62 -0.22 11.79
N THR A 343 -22.49 0.00 10.81
CA THR A 343 -23.60 0.94 10.99
C THR A 343 -24.74 0.18 11.66
N GLY A 344 -25.04 0.49 12.92
CA GLY A 344 -26.11 -0.16 13.67
C GLY A 344 -27.24 0.81 14.03
N GLN A 345 -28.43 0.62 13.44
CA GLN A 345 -29.68 1.08 14.07
C GLN A 345 -30.02 0.23 15.31
N GLU A 346 -29.47 -0.97 15.42
CA GLU A 346 -29.73 -1.92 16.52
C GLU A 346 -29.09 -1.52 17.87
N PHE A 347 -28.31 -0.43 17.90
CA PHE A 347 -27.58 0.04 19.10
C PHE A 347 -27.84 1.53 19.43
N GLY A 348 -28.97 2.08 18.99
CA GLY A 348 -29.35 3.46 19.32
C GLY A 348 -28.41 4.51 18.72
N GLY A 349 -27.90 4.27 17.50
CA GLY A 349 -27.08 5.24 16.76
C GLY A 349 -25.63 5.37 17.24
N LYS A 350 -25.13 4.45 18.08
CA LYS A 350 -23.71 4.41 18.46
C LYS A 350 -22.94 3.44 17.54
N PRO A 351 -21.83 3.87 16.91
CA PRO A 351 -20.91 2.95 16.24
C PRO A 351 -20.39 1.95 17.27
N LEU A 352 -20.66 0.66 17.09
CA LEU A 352 -19.99 -0.37 17.87
C LEU A 352 -18.62 -0.68 17.27
N SER A 353 -17.72 0.29 17.30
CA SER A 353 -16.30 -0.04 17.19
C SER A 353 -15.81 -0.51 18.56
N PHE A 354 -16.01 -1.78 18.90
CA PHE A 354 -15.14 -2.44 19.90
C PHE A 354 -13.73 -2.74 19.32
N ASN A 355 -13.41 -2.10 18.19
CA ASN A 355 -12.15 -2.23 17.51
C ASN A 355 -11.09 -1.43 18.26
N LYS A 356 -10.01 -2.14 18.58
CA LYS A 356 -8.68 -1.60 18.84
C LYS A 356 -8.50 -0.19 18.24
N GLN A 357 -8.23 0.79 19.09
CA GLN A 357 -8.03 2.16 18.64
C GLN A 357 -6.73 2.22 17.84
N VAL A 358 -6.82 2.73 16.61
CA VAL A 358 -5.66 3.03 15.76
C VAL A 358 -5.54 4.54 15.62
N GLN A 359 -4.36 5.06 15.93
CA GLN A 359 -4.03 6.48 15.82
C GLN A 359 -2.76 6.64 15.00
N ILE A 360 -2.67 7.72 14.23
CA ILE A 360 -1.45 8.12 13.54
C ILE A 360 -0.99 9.47 14.03
N VAL A 361 0.32 9.71 13.95
CA VAL A 361 0.91 11.04 14.07
C VAL A 361 1.64 11.35 12.77
N LEU A 362 1.17 12.40 12.09
CA LEU A 362 1.88 12.98 10.95
C LEU A 362 3.08 13.75 11.49
N VAL A 363 4.26 13.58 10.90
CA VAL A 363 5.53 14.10 11.43
C VAL A 363 6.31 14.80 10.32
N HIS A 364 6.27 16.13 10.31
CA HIS A 364 6.96 16.95 9.31
C HIS A 364 8.10 17.75 9.96
N PRO A 365 9.37 17.56 9.56
CA PRO A 365 10.48 18.33 10.11
C PRO A 365 10.36 19.80 9.69
N ASN A 366 10.56 20.73 10.62
CA ASN A 366 10.63 22.16 10.29
C ASN A 366 12.02 22.53 9.73
N LYS A 367 12.48 21.80 8.70
CA LYS A 367 13.74 22.05 7.98
C LYS A 367 13.47 22.73 6.63
N PRO A 368 14.44 23.47 6.07
CA PRO A 368 14.28 24.07 4.75
C PRO A 368 13.89 23.05 3.68
N GLY A 369 12.88 23.39 2.87
CA GLY A 369 12.39 22.53 1.78
C GLY A 369 11.40 21.44 2.19
N SER A 370 11.05 21.31 3.47
CA SER A 370 9.98 20.39 3.91
C SER A 370 8.60 21.02 3.75
N ALA A 371 7.68 20.27 3.12
CA ALA A 371 6.28 20.66 3.01
C ALA A 371 5.63 20.71 4.40
N PRO A 372 4.74 21.68 4.69
CA PRO A 372 3.96 21.69 5.93
C PRO A 372 2.90 20.58 5.94
N ILE A 373 2.39 20.23 7.12
CA ILE A 373 1.16 19.44 7.24
C ILE A 373 0.01 20.25 6.66
N ASP A 374 -0.88 19.61 5.90
CA ASP A 374 -2.08 20.25 5.36
C ASP A 374 -2.89 20.93 6.48
N ALA A 375 -3.35 22.16 6.24
CA ALA A 375 -4.07 22.93 7.26
C ALA A 375 -5.35 22.23 7.76
N GLU A 376 -6.00 21.43 6.92
CA GLU A 376 -7.19 20.62 7.29
C GLU A 376 -6.85 19.47 8.23
N LEU A 377 -5.59 19.04 8.26
CA LEU A 377 -5.09 17.98 9.10
C LEU A 377 -4.32 18.53 10.31
N ALA A 378 -4.15 19.83 10.48
CA ALA A 378 -3.38 20.39 11.60
C ALA A 378 -4.03 20.06 12.97
N ASP A 379 -3.23 19.97 14.04
CA ASP A 379 -3.72 19.68 15.40
C ASP A 379 -4.77 20.69 15.91
N ASP A 380 -4.71 21.95 15.47
CA ASP A 380 -5.65 23.02 15.81
C ASP A 380 -6.77 23.20 14.78
N ALA A 381 -6.84 22.32 13.78
CA ALA A 381 -7.90 22.35 12.77
C ALA A 381 -9.27 22.08 13.41
N PRO A 382 -10.32 22.81 13.00
CA PRO A 382 -11.66 22.55 13.51
C PRO A 382 -12.14 21.16 13.07
N ASN A 383 -12.77 20.43 13.99
CA ASN A 383 -13.21 19.05 13.77
C ASN A 383 -14.75 18.94 13.84
N LEU A 384 -15.42 19.60 12.89
CA LEU A 384 -16.86 19.44 12.69
C LEU A 384 -17.11 18.35 11.64
N CYS A 385 -18.15 17.53 11.85
CA CYS A 385 -18.53 16.47 10.92
C CYS A 385 -20.04 16.36 10.74
N PHE A 386 -20.46 15.82 9.59
CA PHE A 386 -21.86 15.41 9.39
C PHE A 386 -22.08 13.98 9.91
N TYR A 387 -23.33 13.67 10.24
CA TYR A 387 -23.76 12.33 10.63
C TYR A 387 -24.85 11.82 9.67
N ALA A 388 -25.46 10.66 9.94
CA ALA A 388 -26.31 9.95 8.97
C ALA A 388 -27.51 10.75 8.40
N GLU A 389 -28.00 11.76 9.13
CA GLU A 389 -29.09 12.66 8.67
C GLU A 389 -28.55 13.89 7.91
N GLY A 390 -27.23 13.97 7.73
CA GLY A 390 -26.52 15.03 7.03
C GLY A 390 -27.10 15.30 5.66
N ASP A 391 -27.33 16.58 5.35
CA ASP A 391 -27.86 16.99 4.06
C ASP A 391 -27.30 18.34 3.61
N MET A 392 -27.20 18.51 2.29
CA MET A 392 -26.86 19.75 1.62
C MET A 392 -27.74 19.90 0.37
N THR A 393 -28.58 20.94 0.38
CA THR A 393 -29.58 21.20 -0.66
C THR A 393 -29.48 22.60 -1.20
N VAL A 394 -29.92 22.75 -2.44
CA VAL A 394 -30.06 24.05 -3.08
C VAL A 394 -31.41 24.62 -2.68
N VAL A 395 -31.43 25.86 -2.22
CA VAL A 395 -32.66 26.59 -1.93
C VAL A 395 -33.16 27.24 -3.22
N GLY A 396 -34.36 26.86 -3.65
CA GLY A 396 -34.95 27.35 -4.90
C GLY A 396 -34.41 26.64 -6.14
N ASN A 397 -34.34 27.36 -7.26
CA ASN A 397 -33.84 26.83 -8.52
C ASN A 397 -32.33 26.98 -8.63
N MET A 398 -31.69 26.02 -9.30
CA MET A 398 -30.27 26.10 -9.55
C MET A 398 -29.92 27.14 -10.60
N PRO A 399 -28.80 27.86 -10.43
CA PRO A 399 -28.31 28.76 -11.44
C PRO A 399 -28.00 27.99 -12.72
N THR A 400 -28.46 28.55 -13.83
CA THR A 400 -28.14 28.09 -15.19
C THR A 400 -27.02 28.92 -15.81
N ASN A 401 -26.66 30.04 -15.17
CA ASN A 401 -25.58 30.90 -15.63
C ASN A 401 -24.80 31.54 -14.46
N LYS A 402 -23.60 32.08 -14.77
CA LYS A 402 -22.69 32.67 -13.78
C LYS A 402 -23.24 33.93 -13.11
N GLN A 403 -24.17 34.66 -13.72
CA GLN A 403 -24.76 35.87 -13.13
C GLN A 403 -25.78 35.56 -12.03
N GLN A 404 -26.30 34.33 -11.99
CA GLN A 404 -27.21 33.88 -10.95
C GLN A 404 -26.42 33.44 -9.71
N THR A 405 -26.92 33.84 -8.54
CA THR A 405 -26.40 33.33 -7.27
C THR A 405 -26.90 31.91 -7.03
N VAL A 406 -26.10 31.10 -6.35
CA VAL A 406 -26.55 29.84 -5.76
C VAL A 406 -26.79 30.04 -4.27
N THR A 407 -27.94 29.61 -3.77
CA THR A 407 -28.22 29.53 -2.34
C THR A 407 -28.23 28.08 -1.90
N VAL A 408 -27.39 27.73 -0.93
CA VAL A 408 -27.25 26.36 -0.40
C VAL A 408 -27.59 26.36 1.08
N SER A 409 -28.33 25.34 1.49
CA SER A 409 -28.63 25.04 2.89
C SER A 409 -28.01 23.70 3.29
N TYR A 410 -27.36 23.64 4.43
CA TYR A 410 -26.93 22.37 5.04
C TYR A 410 -27.29 22.29 6.52
N ARG A 411 -27.37 21.07 7.06
CA ARG A 411 -27.74 20.76 8.46
C ARG A 411 -27.28 19.37 8.86
N HIS A 412 -27.47 19.03 10.14
CA HIS A 412 -27.15 17.73 10.73
C HIS A 412 -25.64 17.46 10.76
N PHE A 413 -24.94 18.36 11.45
CA PHE A 413 -23.52 18.23 11.77
C PHE A 413 -23.27 18.38 13.27
N LYS A 414 -22.08 18.04 13.76
CA LYS A 414 -21.73 18.11 15.19
C LYS A 414 -20.27 18.51 15.39
N ASN A 415 -19.95 18.97 16.59
CA ASN A 415 -18.56 19.06 17.04
C ASN A 415 -18.06 17.66 17.42
N GLN A 416 -17.20 17.07 16.59
CA GLN A 416 -16.63 15.75 16.84
C GLN A 416 -15.40 15.81 17.77
N ALA A 417 -14.80 16.99 17.94
CA ALA A 417 -13.64 17.14 18.81
C ALA A 417 -13.96 16.71 20.26
N ASN A 418 -12.95 16.18 20.95
CA ASN A 418 -13.02 15.96 22.40
C ASN A 418 -13.08 17.28 23.20
N GLY A 419 -12.68 18.40 22.57
CA GLY A 419 -12.74 19.75 23.14
C GLY A 419 -13.91 20.58 22.64
N THR A 420 -13.95 21.83 23.08
CA THR A 420 -14.91 22.82 22.57
C THR A 420 -14.47 23.38 21.23
N PHE A 421 -15.42 23.83 20.42
CA PHE A 421 -15.17 24.56 19.18
C PHE A 421 -15.70 25.99 19.31
N ALA A 422 -14.82 26.97 19.11
CA ALA A 422 -15.16 28.37 18.97
C ALA A 422 -14.76 28.81 17.56
N GLY A 423 -15.67 29.40 16.79
CA GLY A 423 -15.37 29.72 15.41
C GLY A 423 -16.59 29.99 14.55
N ASP A 424 -16.37 29.88 13.25
CA ASP A 424 -17.39 30.11 12.25
C ASP A 424 -17.56 28.90 11.31
N ILE A 425 -18.72 28.86 10.66
CA ILE A 425 -19.03 27.90 9.59
C ILE A 425 -19.27 28.65 8.29
N GLY A 426 -19.16 27.98 7.15
CA GLY A 426 -19.32 28.60 5.85
C GLY A 426 -19.57 27.61 4.72
N LEU A 427 -19.75 28.17 3.52
CA LEU A 427 -19.79 27.45 2.26
C LEU A 427 -18.52 27.76 1.47
N GLY A 428 -17.66 26.76 1.31
CA GLY A 428 -16.45 26.84 0.49
C GLY A 428 -16.72 26.41 -0.96
N LEU A 429 -16.08 27.08 -1.90
CA LEU A 429 -16.03 26.74 -3.32
C LEU A 429 -14.61 26.27 -3.66
N TYR A 430 -14.51 25.07 -4.20
CA TYR A 430 -13.24 24.45 -4.58
C TYR A 430 -13.22 24.13 -6.07
N ASN A 431 -12.06 24.22 -6.71
CA ASN A 431 -11.87 23.75 -8.08
C ASN A 431 -11.60 22.23 -8.13
N GLU A 432 -11.41 21.69 -9.34
CA GLU A 432 -11.11 20.27 -9.57
C GLU A 432 -9.80 19.80 -8.94
N GLN A 433 -8.82 20.69 -8.79
CA GLN A 433 -7.56 20.42 -8.10
C GLN A 433 -7.73 20.41 -6.56
N GLY A 434 -8.91 20.76 -6.06
CA GLY A 434 -9.22 20.82 -4.64
C GLY A 434 -8.75 22.11 -3.96
N GLU A 435 -8.36 23.14 -4.73
CA GLU A 435 -7.94 24.44 -4.23
C GLU A 435 -9.16 25.29 -3.87
N GLN A 436 -9.07 26.03 -2.76
CA GLN A 436 -10.13 26.90 -2.30
C GLN A 436 -10.18 28.19 -3.14
N VAL A 437 -11.26 28.38 -3.89
CA VAL A 437 -11.49 29.54 -4.75
C VAL A 437 -12.16 30.67 -3.99
N LYS A 438 -13.17 30.34 -3.17
CA LYS A 438 -13.98 31.33 -2.43
C LYS A 438 -14.61 30.69 -1.21
N VAL A 439 -14.88 31.48 -0.17
CA VAL A 439 -15.68 31.07 0.98
C VAL A 439 -16.75 32.13 1.26
N VAL A 440 -17.97 31.68 1.55
CA VAL A 440 -19.03 32.50 2.12
C VAL A 440 -19.17 32.12 3.58
N PRO A 441 -18.77 32.98 4.53
CA PRO A 441 -18.89 32.69 5.96
C PRO A 441 -20.36 32.81 6.41
N SER A 442 -20.64 32.49 7.68
CA SER A 442 -21.98 32.64 8.23
C SER A 442 -22.36 34.11 8.39
N GLU A 443 -23.65 34.39 8.54
CA GLU A 443 -24.16 35.76 8.84
C GLU A 443 -23.62 36.33 10.18
N TRP A 444 -22.98 35.50 11.00
CA TRP A 444 -22.42 35.85 12.30
C TRP A 444 -20.90 36.06 12.27
N HIS A 445 -20.26 36.00 11.10
CA HIS A 445 -18.80 36.13 10.94
C HIS A 445 -18.21 37.34 11.68
N ASP A 446 -18.76 38.53 11.42
CA ASP A 446 -18.26 39.78 12.04
C ASP A 446 -18.66 39.94 13.52
N LYS A 447 -19.39 38.97 14.08
CA LYS A 447 -19.91 38.96 15.46
C LYS A 447 -19.30 37.84 16.30
N GLY A 448 -18.12 37.36 15.93
CA GLY A 448 -17.43 36.25 16.62
C GLY A 448 -17.79 34.87 16.06
N GLY A 449 -18.55 34.80 14.97
CA GLY A 449 -18.80 33.59 14.20
C GLY A 449 -20.06 32.86 14.62
N TYR A 450 -20.37 31.78 13.91
CA TYR A 450 -21.53 30.93 14.16
C TYR A 450 -21.68 30.51 15.63
N THR A 451 -20.56 30.21 16.31
CA THR A 451 -20.60 29.76 17.70
C THR A 451 -20.91 30.88 18.68
N ALA A 452 -20.65 32.14 18.34
CA ALA A 452 -21.03 33.28 19.19
C ALA A 452 -22.56 33.35 19.38
N GLU A 453 -23.33 33.08 18.32
CA GLU A 453 -24.80 33.04 18.42
C GLU A 453 -25.31 31.68 18.91
N ARG A 454 -24.87 30.56 18.30
CA ARG A 454 -25.41 29.23 18.64
C ARG A 454 -24.91 28.69 19.98
N GLY A 455 -23.72 29.09 20.38
CA GLY A 455 -23.08 28.72 21.64
C GLY A 455 -23.26 29.76 22.74
N LYS A 456 -24.11 30.79 22.58
CA LYS A 456 -24.22 31.90 23.54
C LYS A 456 -24.50 31.48 24.99
N TYR A 457 -25.26 30.39 25.17
CA TYR A 457 -25.54 29.83 26.50
C TYR A 457 -24.41 28.96 27.06
N ASN A 458 -23.42 28.63 26.23
CA ASN A 458 -22.23 27.85 26.58
C ASN A 458 -20.95 28.71 26.51
N GLY A 459 -21.05 30.04 26.59
CA GLY A 459 -19.89 30.93 26.50
C GLY A 459 -19.33 31.13 25.10
N GLY A 460 -20.17 31.01 24.06
CA GLY A 460 -19.79 31.25 22.66
C GLY A 460 -19.12 30.07 21.96
N VAL A 461 -19.28 28.86 22.48
CA VAL A 461 -18.65 27.64 21.94
C VAL A 461 -19.65 26.52 21.72
N LEU A 462 -19.31 25.57 20.84
CA LEU A 462 -19.96 24.26 20.75
C LEU A 462 -19.22 23.27 21.64
N LEU A 463 -19.96 22.58 22.50
CA LEU A 463 -19.43 21.51 23.35
C LEU A 463 -19.08 20.27 22.53
N SER A 464 -18.21 19.41 23.08
CA SER A 464 -17.91 18.11 22.47
C SER A 464 -19.19 17.30 22.26
N GLY A 465 -19.36 16.74 21.07
CA GLY A 465 -20.54 15.97 20.66
C GLY A 465 -21.80 16.80 20.42
N GLN A 466 -21.78 18.13 20.61
CA GLN A 466 -22.95 18.98 20.41
C GLN A 466 -23.40 18.95 18.94
N VAL A 467 -24.67 18.59 18.74
CA VAL A 467 -25.31 18.47 17.43
C VAL A 467 -25.97 19.78 17.01
N ILE A 468 -25.92 20.05 15.70
CA ILE A 468 -26.59 21.14 15.01
C ILE A 468 -27.50 20.56 13.93
N ASP A 469 -28.80 20.54 14.21
CA ASP A 469 -29.87 20.07 13.33
C ASP A 469 -30.52 21.20 12.51
N LYS A 470 -30.33 22.45 12.94
CA LYS A 470 -30.89 23.62 12.27
C LYS A 470 -30.20 23.90 10.93
N ALA A 471 -31.01 24.21 9.92
CA ALA A 471 -30.57 24.66 8.62
C ALA A 471 -29.68 25.92 8.71
N CYS A 472 -28.53 25.86 8.03
CA CYS A 472 -27.60 26.96 7.84
C CYS A 472 -27.55 27.28 6.34
N THR A 473 -27.83 28.52 5.97
CA THR A 473 -28.02 28.93 4.57
C THR A 473 -26.96 29.94 4.14
N PHE A 474 -26.40 29.74 2.94
CA PHE A 474 -25.33 30.56 2.37
C PHE A 474 -25.66 30.89 0.92
N THR A 475 -25.43 32.15 0.53
CA THR A 475 -25.64 32.60 -0.86
C THR A 475 -24.31 32.99 -1.48
N MET A 476 -23.99 32.39 -2.63
CA MET A 476 -22.73 32.59 -3.32
C MET A 476 -22.95 33.14 -4.73
N ASN A 477 -22.25 34.22 -5.06
CA ASN A 477 -22.12 34.70 -6.43
C ASN A 477 -21.07 33.86 -7.19
N LEU A 478 -21.45 33.39 -8.39
CA LEU A 478 -20.67 32.57 -9.32
C LEU A 478 -20.00 33.39 -10.45
N GLU A 479 -20.22 34.71 -10.46
CA GLU A 479 -19.60 35.62 -11.41
C GLU A 479 -18.06 35.60 -11.28
N GLY A 480 -17.38 35.66 -12.43
CA GLY A 480 -15.93 35.64 -12.50
C GLY A 480 -15.29 34.26 -12.39
N LEU A 481 -16.06 33.18 -12.20
CA LEU A 481 -15.52 31.83 -12.28
C LEU A 481 -15.00 31.54 -13.70
N ALA A 482 -13.82 30.92 -13.78
CA ALA A 482 -13.27 30.42 -15.03
C ALA A 482 -14.05 29.17 -15.49
N ASP A 483 -13.77 28.72 -16.72
CA ASP A 483 -14.32 27.45 -17.19
C ASP A 483 -13.64 26.29 -16.46
N GLY A 484 -14.44 25.33 -16.01
CA GLY A 484 -13.95 24.23 -15.19
C GLY A 484 -15.01 23.63 -14.27
N ARG A 485 -14.59 22.67 -13.46
CA ARG A 485 -15.43 21.97 -12.50
C ARG A 485 -15.21 22.52 -11.09
N TYR A 486 -16.30 22.65 -10.36
CA TYR A 486 -16.32 23.25 -9.04
C TYR A 486 -17.17 22.45 -8.07
N TYR A 487 -16.80 22.54 -6.78
CA TYR A 487 -17.40 21.79 -5.68
C TYR A 487 -17.74 22.74 -4.54
N LEU A 488 -19.00 22.74 -4.12
CA LEU A 488 -19.48 23.41 -2.92
C LEU A 488 -19.37 22.45 -1.74
N GLN A 489 -18.71 22.89 -0.68
CA GLN A 489 -18.45 22.08 0.51
C GLN A 489 -18.71 22.90 1.78
N ALA A 490 -19.22 22.24 2.82
CA ALA A 490 -19.34 22.85 4.13
C ALA A 490 -17.95 23.01 4.75
N VAL A 491 -17.64 24.21 5.25
CA VAL A 491 -16.35 24.55 5.85
C VAL A 491 -16.52 25.15 7.23
N CYS A 492 -15.46 25.11 8.03
CA CYS A 492 -15.40 25.76 9.33
C CYS A 492 -14.01 26.36 9.58
N ALA A 493 -13.95 27.40 10.41
CA ALA A 493 -12.70 28.04 10.81
C ALA A 493 -12.72 28.29 12.31
N SER A 494 -11.67 27.87 13.01
CA SER A 494 -11.49 28.14 14.44
C SER A 494 -11.19 29.63 14.68
N LEU A 495 -11.74 30.20 15.74
CA LEU A 495 -11.38 31.55 16.20
C LEU A 495 -10.06 31.48 16.98
N LYS A 496 -9.05 32.23 16.52
CA LYS A 496 -7.73 32.45 17.13
C LYS A 496 -7.73 33.79 17.88
N ASP A 497 -7.38 33.76 19.18
CA ASP A 497 -7.20 34.91 20.07
C ASP A 497 -8.34 35.97 20.03
N ASN A 498 -9.57 35.54 20.33
CA ASN A 498 -10.79 36.34 20.47
C ASN A 498 -11.15 37.30 19.30
N SER A 499 -10.43 37.27 18.17
CA SER A 499 -10.59 38.31 17.13
C SER A 499 -10.17 37.93 15.71
N THR A 500 -9.48 36.80 15.48
CA THR A 500 -9.03 36.40 14.13
C THR A 500 -9.45 34.98 13.80
N TYR A 501 -9.80 34.68 12.55
CA TYR A 501 -10.11 33.31 12.13
C TYR A 501 -8.85 32.58 11.64
N GLY A 502 -8.77 31.28 11.95
CA GLY A 502 -7.84 30.36 11.32
C GLY A 502 -8.18 30.06 9.86
N ALA A 503 -7.49 29.09 9.28
CA ALA A 503 -7.81 28.60 7.95
C ALA A 503 -9.22 27.99 7.91
N TRP A 504 -9.88 28.14 6.78
CA TRP A 504 -11.14 27.44 6.48
C TRP A 504 -10.82 25.99 6.11
N CYS A 505 -11.35 25.05 6.89
CA CYS A 505 -11.17 23.63 6.70
C CYS A 505 -12.50 22.98 6.35
N LYS A 506 -12.49 22.00 5.44
CA LYS A 506 -13.67 21.20 5.12
C LYS A 506 -14.18 20.48 6.37
N MET A 507 -15.50 20.50 6.57
CA MET A 507 -16.14 19.63 7.55
C MET A 507 -15.98 18.16 7.11
N LYS A 508 -15.78 17.27 8.07
CA LYS A 508 -15.59 15.83 7.81
C LYS A 508 -16.91 15.15 7.47
N THR A 509 -16.81 14.04 6.73
CA THR A 509 -17.96 13.20 6.38
C THR A 509 -19.09 14.00 5.74
N ALA A 510 -18.78 15.05 4.97
CA ALA A 510 -19.75 16.04 4.53
C ALA A 510 -20.30 15.77 3.12
N PRO A 511 -21.58 16.08 2.85
CA PRO A 511 -22.11 16.16 1.50
C PRO A 511 -21.43 17.27 0.70
N ARG A 512 -21.50 17.17 -0.62
CA ARG A 512 -21.04 18.22 -1.55
C ARG A 512 -22.02 18.39 -2.71
N ILE A 513 -22.02 19.57 -3.32
CA ILE A 513 -22.67 19.81 -4.61
C ILE A 513 -21.58 20.11 -5.63
N ALA A 514 -21.62 19.49 -6.80
CA ALA A 514 -20.64 19.72 -7.86
C ALA A 514 -21.30 20.19 -9.15
N PHE A 515 -20.65 21.15 -9.81
CA PHE A 515 -21.15 21.78 -11.01
C PHE A 515 -20.02 22.12 -11.98
N HIS A 516 -20.36 22.13 -13.27
CA HIS A 516 -19.49 22.49 -14.36
C HIS A 516 -19.86 23.87 -14.88
N VAL A 517 -18.83 24.62 -15.23
CA VAL A 517 -18.90 25.98 -15.72
C VAL A 517 -18.27 26.03 -17.11
N GLN A 518 -19.04 26.49 -18.10
CA GLN A 518 -18.56 26.61 -19.48
C GLN A 518 -19.10 27.89 -20.13
N GLY A 519 -18.22 28.81 -20.49
CA GLY A 519 -18.60 30.14 -20.95
C GLY A 519 -19.44 30.85 -19.89
N ASN A 520 -20.72 31.10 -20.17
CA ASN A 520 -21.64 31.65 -19.16
C ASN A 520 -22.50 30.58 -18.47
N ASN A 521 -22.50 29.35 -18.97
CA ASN A 521 -23.41 28.29 -18.57
C ASN A 521 -22.93 27.59 -17.28
N VAL A 522 -23.88 27.23 -16.43
CA VAL A 522 -23.65 26.47 -15.19
C VAL A 522 -24.53 25.23 -15.21
N ARG A 523 -23.93 24.05 -14.99
CA ARG A 523 -24.62 22.76 -14.97
C ARG A 523 -24.19 21.92 -13.77
N ILE A 524 -25.13 21.58 -12.88
CA ILE A 524 -24.86 20.58 -11.84
C ILE A 524 -24.65 19.22 -12.46
N PHE A 525 -23.75 18.48 -11.85
CA PHE A 525 -23.61 17.07 -12.13
C PHE A 525 -23.61 16.16 -10.90
N GLU A 526 -23.46 16.70 -9.70
CA GLU A 526 -23.52 15.92 -8.45
C GLU A 526 -24.22 16.73 -7.37
N LYS A 527 -25.13 16.09 -6.63
CA LYS A 527 -25.76 16.62 -5.42
C LYS A 527 -26.26 15.46 -4.55
N PRO A 528 -26.47 15.65 -3.24
CA PRO A 528 -27.20 14.69 -2.43
C PRO A 528 -28.59 14.39 -3.02
N ASP A 529 -28.95 13.11 -3.09
CA ASP A 529 -30.23 12.64 -3.60
C ASP A 529 -30.53 11.21 -3.11
N ASP A 530 -31.56 11.04 -2.28
CA ASP A 530 -31.95 9.71 -1.79
C ASP A 530 -32.48 8.79 -2.92
N LYS A 531 -32.92 9.35 -4.06
CA LYS A 531 -33.36 8.56 -5.22
C LYS A 531 -32.20 8.14 -6.12
N ALA A 532 -31.08 8.85 -6.03
CA ALA A 532 -29.86 8.58 -6.79
C ALA A 532 -28.65 8.66 -5.84
N PRO A 533 -28.52 7.71 -4.90
CA PRO A 533 -27.55 7.81 -3.80
C PRO A 533 -26.09 7.60 -4.20
N PHE A 534 -25.80 7.34 -5.49
CA PHE A 534 -24.45 7.04 -5.97
C PHE A 534 -24.10 7.79 -7.25
N ALA A 535 -22.83 8.14 -7.40
CA ALA A 535 -22.23 8.60 -8.66
C ALA A 535 -20.83 8.03 -8.85
N LEU A 536 -20.37 7.90 -10.10
CA LEU A 536 -18.97 7.63 -10.39
C LEU A 536 -18.14 8.89 -10.13
N ALA A 537 -17.13 8.76 -9.28
CA ALA A 537 -16.20 9.85 -8.97
C ALA A 537 -15.13 10.05 -10.05
N SER A 538 -14.90 9.02 -10.88
CA SER A 538 -13.90 9.01 -11.95
C SER A 538 -14.29 8.01 -13.05
N HIS A 539 -13.70 8.17 -14.23
CA HIS A 539 -13.91 7.25 -15.34
C HIS A 539 -13.39 5.85 -14.97
N PRO A 540 -14.20 4.79 -15.17
CA PRO A 540 -13.76 3.42 -14.99
C PRO A 540 -12.54 3.09 -15.86
N TYR A 541 -11.71 2.17 -15.40
CA TYR A 541 -10.61 1.61 -16.19
C TYR A 541 -10.48 0.12 -15.89
N THR A 542 -9.73 -0.58 -16.73
CA THR A 542 -9.47 -2.01 -16.57
C THR A 542 -8.01 -2.27 -16.23
N LEU A 543 -7.77 -3.35 -15.48
CA LEU A 543 -6.41 -3.77 -15.12
C LEU A 543 -5.65 -4.32 -16.34
N LYS A 544 -6.38 -4.76 -17.37
CA LYS A 544 -5.88 -5.35 -18.62
C LYS A 544 -6.71 -4.89 -19.82
N PRO A 545 -6.17 -4.90 -21.04
CA PRO A 545 -6.95 -4.77 -22.27
C PRO A 545 -8.12 -5.75 -22.31
N CYS A 546 -9.26 -5.30 -22.81
CA CYS A 546 -10.46 -6.12 -22.90
C CYS A 546 -10.63 -6.66 -24.32
N THR A 547 -10.71 -7.97 -24.48
CA THR A 547 -10.95 -8.60 -25.78
C THR A 547 -12.11 -9.59 -25.69
N ALA A 548 -12.77 -9.86 -26.81
CA ALA A 548 -13.86 -10.83 -26.87
C ALA A 548 -13.40 -12.22 -26.38
N GLY A 549 -14.26 -12.90 -25.61
CA GLY A 549 -13.99 -14.22 -25.02
C GLY A 549 -13.20 -14.22 -23.70
N ASN A 550 -12.60 -13.09 -23.33
CA ASN A 550 -11.74 -13.00 -22.15
C ASN A 550 -12.48 -12.50 -20.89
N LYS A 551 -11.87 -12.72 -19.73
CA LYS A 551 -12.29 -12.10 -18.47
C LYS A 551 -11.72 -10.69 -18.37
N ALA A 552 -12.57 -9.74 -18.01
CA ALA A 552 -12.18 -8.38 -17.69
C ALA A 552 -12.42 -8.09 -16.20
N THR A 553 -11.54 -7.29 -15.60
CA THR A 553 -11.73 -6.74 -14.26
C THR A 553 -11.85 -5.22 -14.40
N LEU A 554 -13.07 -4.73 -14.23
CA LEU A 554 -13.37 -3.30 -14.26
C LEU A 554 -13.19 -2.71 -12.87
N CYS A 555 -12.48 -1.59 -12.79
CA CYS A 555 -12.28 -0.84 -11.56
C CYS A 555 -13.13 0.43 -11.60
N LEU A 556 -13.90 0.64 -10.52
CA LEU A 556 -14.84 1.74 -10.35
C LEU A 556 -14.47 2.52 -9.09
N THR A 557 -14.58 3.84 -9.12
CA THR A 557 -14.62 4.67 -7.92
C THR A 557 -16.04 5.21 -7.77
N ILE A 558 -16.80 4.66 -6.83
CA ILE A 558 -18.20 5.00 -6.60
C ILE A 558 -18.28 5.88 -5.36
N ARG A 559 -18.84 7.07 -5.50
CA ARG A 559 -19.13 7.99 -4.41
C ARG A 559 -20.55 7.79 -3.92
N LYS A 560 -20.72 7.61 -2.61
CA LYS A 560 -22.03 7.69 -1.96
C LYS A 560 -22.39 9.16 -1.71
N LEU A 561 -23.59 9.56 -2.10
CA LEU A 561 -24.03 10.97 -2.08
C LEU A 561 -24.88 11.31 -0.84
N THR A 562 -25.29 10.32 -0.06
CA THR A 562 -26.20 10.47 1.07
C THR A 562 -25.62 9.91 2.38
N GLY A 563 -26.23 10.32 3.49
CA GLY A 563 -25.95 9.82 4.84
C GLY A 563 -26.60 8.48 5.17
N THR A 564 -27.67 8.14 4.44
CA THR A 564 -28.50 6.96 4.66
C THR A 564 -27.76 5.66 4.27
N PRO A 565 -27.77 4.59 5.09
CA PRO A 565 -27.13 3.32 4.75
C PRO A 565 -27.67 2.71 3.44
N PHE A 566 -26.77 2.29 2.56
CA PHE A 566 -27.09 1.62 1.30
C PHE A 566 -25.91 0.75 0.90
N ASP A 567 -25.87 -0.46 1.43
CA ASP A 567 -24.84 -1.44 1.11
C ASP A 567 -25.41 -2.48 0.15
N GLY A 568 -24.59 -3.01 -0.76
CA GLY A 568 -25.12 -3.80 -1.85
C GLY A 568 -24.09 -4.32 -2.83
N THR A 569 -24.47 -5.28 -3.66
CA THR A 569 -23.62 -5.79 -4.74
C THR A 569 -23.59 -4.80 -5.89
N VAL A 570 -22.42 -4.59 -6.49
CA VAL A 570 -22.27 -3.70 -7.64
C VAL A 570 -22.33 -4.51 -8.91
N LYS A 571 -23.31 -4.20 -9.76
CA LYS A 571 -23.50 -4.80 -11.08
C LYS A 571 -23.09 -3.80 -12.15
N VAL A 572 -22.34 -4.29 -13.14
CA VAL A 572 -21.94 -3.54 -14.33
C VAL A 572 -22.48 -4.26 -15.55
N SER A 573 -23.07 -3.50 -16.48
CA SER A 573 -23.52 -3.99 -17.78
C SER A 573 -22.81 -3.21 -18.90
N LEU A 574 -22.28 -3.92 -19.90
CA LEU A 574 -21.89 -3.34 -21.19
C LEU A 574 -23.14 -3.21 -22.03
N VAL A 575 -23.36 -2.02 -22.57
CA VAL A 575 -24.52 -1.67 -23.36
C VAL A 575 -24.07 -1.25 -24.76
N ASP A 576 -24.70 -1.85 -25.78
CA ASP A 576 -24.44 -1.51 -27.18
C ASP A 576 -25.17 -0.24 -27.63
N ASP A 577 -24.97 0.16 -28.88
CA ASP A 577 -25.58 1.36 -29.47
C ASP A 577 -27.11 1.27 -29.56
N GLY A 578 -27.67 0.06 -29.55
CA GLY A 578 -29.10 -0.21 -29.52
C GLY A 578 -29.70 -0.20 -28.11
N GLY A 579 -28.89 0.00 -27.07
CA GLY A 579 -29.33 -0.04 -25.68
C GLY A 579 -29.44 -1.44 -25.08
N HIS A 580 -28.96 -2.47 -25.77
CA HIS A 580 -29.01 -3.85 -25.27
C HIS A 580 -27.79 -4.15 -24.41
N THR A 581 -28.02 -4.83 -23.29
CA THR A 581 -26.94 -5.37 -22.47
C THR A 581 -26.30 -6.56 -23.16
N VAL A 582 -25.02 -6.44 -23.52
CA VAL A 582 -24.26 -7.48 -24.23
C VAL A 582 -23.33 -8.28 -23.32
N ALA A 583 -22.96 -7.74 -22.16
CA ALA A 583 -22.19 -8.45 -21.14
C ALA A 583 -22.48 -7.87 -19.75
N THR A 584 -22.34 -8.68 -18.70
CA THR A 584 -22.50 -8.22 -17.31
C THR A 584 -21.43 -8.78 -16.40
N GLY A 585 -21.01 -7.99 -15.43
CA GLY A 585 -20.26 -8.45 -14.26
C GLY A 585 -20.96 -8.01 -12.98
N GLN A 586 -20.70 -8.72 -11.89
CA GLN A 586 -21.19 -8.33 -10.57
C GLN A 586 -20.13 -8.67 -9.53
N THR A 587 -20.04 -7.86 -8.47
CA THR A 587 -19.25 -8.25 -7.31
C THR A 587 -19.79 -9.56 -6.73
N ALA A 588 -18.89 -10.46 -6.31
CA ALA A 588 -19.29 -11.69 -5.63
C ALA A 588 -20.06 -11.39 -4.33
N ASP A 589 -19.72 -10.27 -3.71
CA ASP A 589 -20.16 -9.85 -2.40
C ASP A 589 -20.69 -8.42 -2.39
N ALA A 590 -21.62 -8.14 -1.47
CA ALA A 590 -22.06 -6.78 -1.15
C ALA A 590 -20.87 -5.93 -0.68
N VAL A 591 -20.83 -4.71 -1.21
CA VAL A 591 -19.87 -3.66 -0.89
C VAL A 591 -20.51 -2.73 0.15
N ASP A 592 -19.74 -2.38 1.17
CA ASP A 592 -20.07 -1.38 2.18
C ASP A 592 -19.74 0.03 1.67
N PHE A 593 -20.72 0.93 1.73
CA PHE A 593 -20.57 2.30 1.26
C PHE A 593 -20.69 3.30 2.42
N GLU A 594 -19.53 3.83 2.82
CA GLU A 594 -19.42 4.90 3.82
C GLU A 594 -20.11 6.18 3.32
N MET A 595 -20.85 6.86 4.21
CA MET A 595 -21.60 8.08 3.86
C MET A 595 -20.70 9.18 3.30
N PHE A 596 -21.14 9.80 2.22
CA PHE A 596 -20.43 10.91 1.55
C PHE A 596 -18.99 10.60 1.13
N ALA A 597 -18.61 9.32 1.08
CA ALA A 597 -17.27 8.85 0.79
C ALA A 597 -17.18 8.20 -0.60
N GLU A 598 -15.96 8.03 -1.06
CA GLU A 598 -15.63 7.28 -2.27
C GLU A 598 -15.20 5.86 -1.88
N THR A 599 -15.75 4.87 -2.56
CA THR A 599 -15.42 3.45 -2.41
C THR A 599 -14.90 2.91 -3.72
N GLU A 600 -13.76 2.21 -3.67
CA GLU A 600 -13.18 1.55 -4.84
C GLU A 600 -13.70 0.12 -4.99
N VAL A 601 -14.26 -0.19 -6.14
CA VAL A 601 -14.94 -1.45 -6.43
C VAL A 601 -14.37 -2.10 -7.69
N ARG A 602 -13.98 -3.37 -7.59
CA ARG A 602 -13.59 -4.22 -8.72
C ARG A 602 -14.72 -5.16 -9.08
N VAL A 603 -15.10 -5.15 -10.35
CA VAL A 603 -16.15 -6.01 -10.90
C VAL A 603 -15.52 -6.92 -11.95
N ASN A 604 -15.52 -8.22 -11.69
CA ASN A 604 -15.10 -9.22 -12.67
C ASN A 604 -16.25 -9.52 -13.63
N MET A 605 -15.93 -9.62 -14.91
CA MET A 605 -16.88 -9.92 -15.97
C MET A 605 -16.29 -10.84 -17.01
N SER A 606 -17.11 -11.74 -17.56
CA SER A 606 -16.74 -12.57 -18.70
C SER A 606 -17.30 -11.93 -19.97
N LEU A 607 -16.45 -11.64 -20.94
CA LEU A 607 -16.85 -11.04 -22.21
C LEU A 607 -17.22 -12.15 -23.21
N PRO A 608 -18.36 -12.05 -23.92
CA PRO A 608 -18.74 -13.03 -24.94
C PRO A 608 -17.72 -13.14 -26.08
N ASP A 609 -17.58 -14.32 -26.67
CA ASP A 609 -16.68 -14.58 -27.82
C ASP A 609 -17.07 -13.80 -29.08
N ASN A 610 -18.34 -13.46 -29.23
CA ASN A 610 -18.90 -12.76 -30.39
C ASN A 610 -18.95 -11.23 -30.22
N LEU A 611 -18.41 -10.70 -29.11
CA LEU A 611 -18.39 -9.28 -28.82
C LEU A 611 -17.55 -8.55 -29.89
N GLN A 612 -18.08 -7.47 -30.44
CA GLN A 612 -17.40 -6.74 -31.51
C GLN A 612 -16.32 -5.83 -30.91
N PRO A 613 -15.14 -5.69 -31.54
CA PRO A 613 -14.14 -4.71 -31.13
C PRO A 613 -14.64 -3.28 -31.33
N LYS A 614 -15.09 -2.63 -30.26
CA LYS A 614 -15.53 -1.24 -30.25
C LYS A 614 -15.64 -0.72 -28.81
N GLU A 615 -15.98 0.55 -28.71
CA GLU A 615 -16.36 1.16 -27.44
C GLU A 615 -17.80 0.78 -27.06
N TYR A 616 -18.00 0.37 -25.80
CA TYR A 616 -19.32 0.08 -25.23
C TYR A 616 -19.64 1.03 -24.08
N LYS A 617 -20.91 1.41 -23.92
CA LYS A 617 -21.36 2.20 -22.77
C LYS A 617 -21.48 1.32 -21.55
N LEU A 618 -21.20 1.89 -20.38
CA LEU A 618 -21.37 1.22 -19.10
C LEU A 618 -22.67 1.64 -18.42
N LYS A 619 -23.41 0.67 -17.90
CA LYS A 619 -24.48 0.88 -16.91
C LYS A 619 -24.02 0.27 -15.59
N VAL A 620 -24.01 1.07 -14.53
CA VAL A 620 -23.56 0.65 -13.19
C VAL A 620 -24.74 0.77 -12.22
N GLU A 621 -24.98 -0.29 -11.46
CA GLU A 621 -26.10 -0.41 -10.53
C GLU A 621 -25.62 -0.97 -9.19
N VAL A 622 -26.14 -0.45 -8.08
CA VAL A 622 -25.96 -1.03 -6.74
C VAL A 622 -27.28 -1.70 -6.35
N ILE A 623 -27.25 -3.02 -6.16
CA ILE A 623 -28.40 -3.82 -5.73
C ILE A 623 -28.32 -3.96 -4.22
N LYS A 624 -29.30 -3.42 -3.51
CA LYS A 624 -29.28 -3.34 -2.05
C LYS A 624 -29.23 -4.73 -1.42
N GLN A 625 -28.41 -4.87 -0.37
CA GLN A 625 -28.32 -6.10 0.39
C GLN A 625 -29.65 -6.38 1.10
N TYR A 626 -30.08 -7.65 1.05
CA TYR A 626 -31.34 -8.14 1.64
C TYR A 626 -32.64 -7.54 1.05
N ASP A 627 -32.54 -6.76 -0.03
CA ASP A 627 -33.66 -6.13 -0.72
C ASP A 627 -33.32 -6.01 -2.22
N ALA A 628 -33.38 -7.14 -2.93
CA ALA A 628 -32.92 -7.25 -4.32
C ALA A 628 -33.75 -6.40 -5.30
N ASP A 629 -34.95 -5.99 -4.92
CA ASP A 629 -35.83 -5.12 -5.71
C ASP A 629 -35.41 -3.63 -5.60
N ASN A 630 -34.59 -3.29 -4.60
CA ASN A 630 -34.09 -1.94 -4.39
C ASN A 630 -32.74 -1.75 -5.10
N ILE A 631 -32.83 -1.28 -6.35
CA ILE A 631 -31.69 -1.07 -7.24
C ILE A 631 -31.47 0.43 -7.43
N ALA A 632 -30.30 0.91 -7.04
CA ALA A 632 -29.86 2.27 -7.30
C ALA A 632 -28.99 2.31 -8.56
N THR A 633 -29.38 3.10 -9.55
CA THR A 633 -28.49 3.41 -10.69
C THR A 633 -27.41 4.37 -10.23
N VAL A 634 -26.15 4.05 -10.54
CA VAL A 634 -25.02 4.93 -10.25
C VAL A 634 -24.94 6.00 -11.34
N GLY A 635 -24.97 7.27 -10.94
CA GLY A 635 -24.78 8.40 -11.84
C GLY A 635 -23.44 8.32 -12.57
N MET A 636 -23.41 8.74 -13.82
CA MET A 636 -22.17 8.74 -14.61
C MET A 636 -21.20 9.81 -14.10
N VAL A 637 -19.95 9.71 -14.54
CA VAL A 637 -18.93 10.71 -14.26
C VAL A 637 -19.42 12.08 -14.73
N HIS A 638 -19.34 13.07 -13.86
CA HIS A 638 -19.87 14.40 -14.10
C HIS A 638 -21.32 14.41 -14.66
N GLY A 639 -22.12 13.47 -14.16
CA GLY A 639 -23.58 13.38 -14.31
C GLY A 639 -24.04 12.81 -15.66
N ASN A 640 -23.34 13.13 -16.75
CA ASN A 640 -23.72 12.73 -18.09
C ASN A 640 -22.54 12.39 -19.02
N GLU A 641 -21.29 12.44 -18.54
CA GLU A 641 -20.16 12.01 -19.37
C GLU A 641 -20.22 10.48 -19.47
N PRO A 642 -20.42 9.92 -20.67
CA PRO A 642 -20.59 8.48 -20.81
C PRO A 642 -19.33 7.78 -20.35
N SER A 643 -19.48 6.88 -19.37
CA SER A 643 -18.42 5.96 -19.01
C SER A 643 -18.43 4.80 -19.99
N THR A 644 -17.28 4.54 -20.60
CA THR A 644 -17.17 3.54 -21.67
C THR A 644 -16.11 2.50 -21.34
N LEU A 645 -16.21 1.37 -22.03
CA LEU A 645 -15.20 0.33 -22.03
C LEU A 645 -14.81 0.03 -23.48
N GLN A 646 -13.53 0.19 -23.79
CA GLN A 646 -12.99 -0.21 -25.08
C GLN A 646 -12.78 -1.72 -25.11
N VAL A 647 -13.45 -2.40 -26.03
CA VAL A 647 -13.14 -3.78 -26.40
C VAL A 647 -12.23 -3.75 -27.62
N GLU A 648 -11.04 -4.31 -27.45
CA GLU A 648 -10.00 -4.36 -28.47
C GLU A 648 -10.18 -5.57 -29.41
N THR A 649 -9.61 -5.43 -30.60
CA THR A 649 -9.55 -6.52 -31.57
C THR A 649 -8.67 -7.62 -31.02
N VAL A 650 -9.20 -8.84 -30.91
CA VAL A 650 -8.41 -10.01 -30.54
C VAL A 650 -7.29 -10.16 -31.56
N LYS A 651 -6.03 -10.10 -31.14
CA LYS A 651 -4.92 -10.32 -32.06
C LYS A 651 -4.90 -11.81 -32.42
N PRO A 652 -4.63 -12.21 -33.66
CA PRO A 652 -4.53 -13.63 -34.02
C PRO A 652 -3.49 -14.40 -33.16
N SER A 653 -2.44 -13.70 -32.69
CA SER A 653 -1.46 -14.20 -31.71
C SER A 653 -2.07 -14.63 -30.38
N ASP A 654 -3.17 -14.00 -29.96
CA ASP A 654 -3.79 -14.18 -28.65
C ASP A 654 -4.52 -15.52 -28.51
N LYS A 655 -4.83 -16.18 -29.64
CA LYS A 655 -5.50 -17.48 -29.69
C LYS A 655 -4.58 -18.64 -30.06
N LEU A 656 -3.28 -18.39 -30.23
CA LEU A 656 -2.36 -19.39 -30.78
C LEU A 656 -2.00 -20.50 -29.78
N PHE A 657 -1.70 -20.11 -28.54
CA PHE A 657 -1.34 -21.01 -27.45
C PHE A 657 -2.43 -21.05 -26.38
N ALA A 658 -2.86 -22.26 -26.00
CA ALA A 658 -3.76 -22.47 -24.87
C ALA A 658 -3.03 -22.42 -23.52
N GLN A 659 -1.74 -22.78 -23.51
CA GLN A 659 -0.91 -22.73 -22.32
C GLN A 659 0.56 -22.55 -22.69
N LEU A 660 1.28 -21.77 -21.88
CA LEU A 660 2.74 -21.65 -21.90
C LEU A 660 3.25 -21.81 -20.48
N LEU A 661 4.18 -22.75 -20.26
CA LEU A 661 4.78 -23.02 -18.95
C LEU A 661 6.29 -22.88 -19.03
N GLY A 662 6.84 -21.88 -18.36
CA GLY A 662 8.28 -21.61 -18.40
C GLY A 662 9.08 -22.52 -17.48
N MET A 663 10.36 -22.64 -17.78
CA MET A 663 11.30 -23.38 -16.96
C MET A 663 12.71 -22.77 -17.04
N VAL A 664 13.47 -22.97 -15.96
CA VAL A 664 14.92 -22.75 -15.93
C VAL A 664 15.56 -24.06 -15.48
N GLN A 665 16.64 -24.48 -16.11
CA GLN A 665 17.39 -25.68 -15.75
C GLN A 665 18.84 -25.35 -15.38
N ASP A 666 19.36 -25.99 -14.35
CA ASP A 666 20.75 -25.89 -13.91
C ASP A 666 21.71 -26.69 -14.81
N ASN A 667 23.00 -26.71 -14.45
CA ASN A 667 24.05 -27.46 -15.16
C ASN A 667 23.78 -28.96 -15.28
N SER A 668 22.97 -29.54 -14.38
CA SER A 668 22.61 -30.97 -14.42
C SER A 668 21.43 -31.25 -15.36
N GLY A 669 20.78 -30.20 -15.87
CA GLY A 669 19.54 -30.30 -16.64
C GLY A 669 18.29 -30.41 -15.75
N SER A 670 18.44 -30.28 -14.43
CA SER A 670 17.32 -30.31 -13.48
C SER A 670 16.62 -28.95 -13.48
N THR A 671 15.28 -28.96 -13.47
CA THR A 671 14.50 -27.72 -13.35
C THR A 671 14.70 -27.09 -11.98
N ILE A 672 15.08 -25.82 -11.95
CA ILE A 672 15.34 -25.03 -10.75
C ILE A 672 14.34 -23.87 -10.62
N SER A 673 14.31 -23.24 -9.44
CA SER A 673 13.48 -22.06 -9.21
C SER A 673 13.89 -20.94 -10.16
N PRO A 674 12.95 -20.23 -10.80
CA PRO A 674 13.28 -19.10 -11.65
C PRO A 674 13.58 -17.83 -10.85
N THR A 675 13.29 -17.78 -9.55
CA THR A 675 13.65 -16.65 -8.68
C THR A 675 15.05 -16.78 -8.10
N ASN A 676 15.84 -15.71 -8.28
CA ASN A 676 17.21 -15.54 -7.79
C ASN A 676 18.13 -16.68 -8.25
N VAL A 677 18.07 -17.00 -9.54
CA VAL A 677 18.96 -17.95 -10.19
C VAL A 677 20.39 -17.46 -10.01
N ASP A 678 21.18 -18.21 -9.24
CA ASP A 678 22.55 -17.86 -8.92
C ASP A 678 23.48 -18.15 -10.10
N LEU A 679 24.02 -17.09 -10.71
CA LEU A 679 24.93 -17.20 -11.84
C LEU A 679 26.37 -17.54 -11.44
N SER A 680 26.70 -17.65 -10.16
CA SER A 680 27.98 -18.24 -9.73
C SER A 680 27.86 -19.76 -9.60
N ASP A 681 26.75 -20.25 -9.04
CA ASP A 681 26.52 -21.68 -8.82
C ASP A 681 26.09 -22.43 -10.09
N ASN A 682 25.60 -21.71 -11.11
CA ASN A 682 25.03 -22.30 -12.33
C ASN A 682 25.78 -21.91 -13.63
N PRO A 683 27.12 -22.13 -13.77
CA PRO A 683 27.97 -21.66 -14.88
C PRO A 683 27.41 -21.85 -16.30
N SER A 684 26.49 -22.79 -16.47
CA SER A 684 25.62 -22.90 -17.63
C SER A 684 24.20 -23.23 -17.19
N LEU A 685 23.22 -22.59 -17.82
CA LEU A 685 21.81 -22.84 -17.55
C LEU A 685 21.04 -22.96 -18.86
N LYS A 686 19.82 -23.48 -18.79
CA LYS A 686 18.86 -23.41 -19.90
C LYS A 686 17.60 -22.70 -19.46
N ILE A 687 16.98 -22.00 -20.39
CA ILE A 687 15.66 -21.40 -20.20
C ILE A 687 14.75 -22.01 -21.27
N GLY A 688 13.50 -22.30 -20.93
CA GLY A 688 12.59 -22.94 -21.87
C GLY A 688 11.13 -22.71 -21.55
N VAL A 689 10.29 -23.23 -22.43
CA VAL A 689 8.84 -23.20 -22.35
C VAL A 689 8.26 -24.52 -22.83
N VAL A 690 7.27 -25.04 -22.11
CA VAL A 690 6.32 -26.03 -22.63
C VAL A 690 5.16 -25.27 -23.25
N MET A 691 4.90 -25.54 -24.52
CA MET A 691 3.88 -24.83 -25.30
C MET A 691 2.74 -25.80 -25.64
N THR A 692 1.52 -25.46 -25.26
CA THR A 692 0.32 -26.19 -25.67
C THR A 692 -0.42 -25.33 -26.69
N LEU A 693 -0.48 -25.76 -27.95
CA LEU A 693 -1.25 -25.05 -28.96
C LEU A 693 -2.75 -25.20 -28.73
N ALA A 694 -3.51 -24.15 -29.02
CA ALA A 694 -4.96 -24.24 -29.00
C ALA A 694 -5.45 -25.32 -30.00
N PRO A 695 -6.52 -26.07 -29.69
CA PRO A 695 -6.90 -27.28 -30.45
C PRO A 695 -7.11 -27.08 -31.97
N GLN A 696 -7.44 -25.87 -32.40
CA GLN A 696 -7.67 -25.51 -33.81
C GLN A 696 -6.59 -24.59 -34.39
N ALA A 697 -5.56 -24.26 -33.61
CA ALA A 697 -4.48 -23.39 -34.06
C ALA A 697 -3.42 -24.17 -34.85
N THR A 698 -2.83 -23.49 -35.83
CA THR A 698 -1.62 -23.95 -36.52
C THR A 698 -0.58 -22.84 -36.48
N TYR A 699 0.69 -23.21 -36.39
CA TYR A 699 1.79 -22.25 -36.47
C TYR A 699 2.92 -22.83 -37.31
N ASN A 700 3.31 -22.13 -38.36
CA ASN A 700 4.47 -22.46 -39.17
C ASN A 700 5.39 -21.24 -39.25
N GLY A 701 6.50 -21.30 -38.53
CA GLY A 701 7.41 -20.17 -38.45
C GLY A 701 8.54 -20.40 -37.46
N THR A 702 9.39 -19.40 -37.36
CA THR A 702 10.46 -19.38 -36.35
C THR A 702 9.90 -18.88 -35.02
N LEU A 703 10.20 -19.58 -33.93
CA LEU A 703 9.94 -19.11 -32.57
C LEU A 703 11.27 -18.72 -31.91
N THR A 704 11.25 -17.64 -31.13
CA THR A 704 12.43 -17.10 -30.44
C THR A 704 12.12 -16.85 -28.97
N LEU A 705 12.93 -17.40 -28.06
CA LEU A 705 12.89 -17.07 -26.64
C LEU A 705 13.79 -15.87 -26.34
N CYS A 706 13.27 -14.93 -25.57
CA CYS A 706 14.04 -13.82 -25.03
C CYS A 706 13.52 -13.43 -23.64
N LEU A 707 14.31 -12.68 -22.89
CA LEU A 707 13.89 -12.12 -21.60
C LEU A 707 13.50 -10.65 -21.79
N ILE A 708 12.47 -10.19 -21.11
CA ILE A 708 12.04 -8.79 -21.07
C ILE A 708 12.22 -8.26 -19.65
N ASP A 709 13.05 -7.25 -19.45
CA ASP A 709 13.17 -6.56 -18.15
C ASP A 709 11.84 -5.91 -17.79
N THR A 710 11.25 -6.29 -16.65
CA THR A 710 9.91 -5.79 -16.27
C THR A 710 9.90 -4.32 -15.88
N GLN A 711 11.06 -3.74 -15.53
CA GLN A 711 11.18 -2.33 -15.17
C GLN A 711 11.40 -1.44 -16.38
N THR A 712 12.24 -1.87 -17.34
CA THR A 712 12.62 -1.04 -18.51
C THR A 712 11.96 -1.46 -19.82
N GLN A 713 11.24 -2.59 -19.82
CA GLN A 713 10.68 -3.24 -21.01
C GLN A 713 11.73 -3.64 -22.06
N ARG A 714 12.99 -3.75 -21.64
CA ARG A 714 14.12 -4.06 -22.51
C ARG A 714 14.17 -5.55 -22.87
N ARG A 715 14.33 -5.86 -24.17
CA ARG A 715 14.52 -7.23 -24.68
C ARG A 715 15.98 -7.66 -24.57
N ILE A 716 16.22 -8.76 -23.87
CA ILE A 716 17.51 -9.40 -23.66
C ILE A 716 17.56 -10.69 -24.48
N SER A 717 18.52 -10.75 -25.41
CA SER A 717 18.73 -11.91 -26.27
C SER A 717 19.30 -13.09 -25.48
N LEU A 718 18.79 -14.29 -25.75
CA LEU A 718 19.32 -15.56 -25.23
C LEU A 718 20.24 -16.27 -26.23
N GLY A 719 20.66 -15.56 -27.30
CA GLY A 719 21.55 -16.07 -28.34
C GLY A 719 20.86 -16.99 -29.35
N GLY A 720 21.61 -17.43 -30.37
CA GLY A 720 21.04 -18.15 -31.52
C GLY A 720 20.37 -19.50 -31.20
N SER A 721 20.77 -20.15 -30.10
CA SER A 721 20.12 -21.40 -29.65
C SER A 721 18.72 -21.20 -29.09
N ALA A 722 18.32 -19.94 -28.85
CA ALA A 722 16.99 -19.56 -28.42
C ALA A 722 16.07 -19.26 -29.62
N GLN A 723 16.44 -19.65 -30.84
CA GLN A 723 15.65 -19.48 -32.05
C GLN A 723 15.52 -20.82 -32.78
N LYS A 724 14.30 -21.25 -33.12
CA LYS A 724 14.07 -22.54 -33.81
C LYS A 724 12.83 -22.50 -34.71
N GLN A 725 12.91 -23.15 -35.86
CA GLN A 725 11.78 -23.34 -36.76
C GLN A 725 10.83 -24.41 -36.21
N TYR A 726 9.53 -24.11 -36.23
CA TYR A 726 8.48 -25.01 -35.79
C TYR A 726 7.36 -25.09 -36.84
N ASN A 727 6.79 -26.28 -36.97
CA ASN A 727 5.53 -26.53 -37.68
C ASN A 727 4.63 -27.27 -36.69
N LEU A 728 3.64 -26.56 -36.15
CA LEU A 728 2.83 -26.97 -35.02
C LEU A 728 1.36 -27.04 -35.43
N SER A 729 0.68 -28.07 -34.93
CA SER A 729 -0.76 -28.28 -35.07
C SER A 729 -1.38 -28.50 -33.69
N GLY A 730 -2.61 -28.04 -33.50
CA GLY A 730 -3.29 -27.98 -32.20
C GLY A 730 -3.37 -29.29 -31.41
N GLY A 731 -3.38 -29.16 -30.08
CA GLY A 731 -3.67 -30.26 -29.14
C GLY A 731 -2.46 -31.05 -28.61
N SER A 732 -1.24 -30.74 -29.04
CA SER A 732 -0.01 -31.38 -28.53
C SER A 732 0.87 -30.41 -27.76
N ASP A 733 1.47 -30.89 -26.66
CA ASP A 733 2.50 -30.18 -25.93
C ASP A 733 3.85 -30.27 -26.65
N VAL A 734 4.52 -29.13 -26.80
CA VAL A 734 5.84 -29.04 -27.43
C VAL A 734 6.77 -28.25 -26.54
N THR A 735 7.90 -28.85 -26.19
CA THR A 735 8.93 -28.19 -25.38
C THR A 735 9.93 -27.46 -26.27
N PHE A 736 10.15 -26.17 -25.99
CA PHE A 736 11.21 -25.36 -26.54
C PHE A 736 12.18 -24.94 -25.43
N VAL A 737 13.41 -25.44 -25.48
CA VAL A 737 14.46 -25.09 -24.51
C VAL A 737 15.66 -24.53 -25.26
N THR A 738 16.30 -23.50 -24.72
CA THR A 738 17.57 -22.98 -25.25
C THR A 738 18.68 -24.03 -25.21
N GLY A 739 19.75 -23.80 -25.96
CA GLY A 739 21.04 -24.42 -25.67
C GLY A 739 21.60 -23.96 -24.31
N TRP A 740 22.78 -24.48 -23.95
CA TRP A 740 23.47 -24.06 -22.73
C TRP A 740 23.88 -22.58 -22.80
N LEU A 741 23.25 -21.76 -21.96
CA LEU A 741 23.53 -20.35 -21.80
C LEU A 741 24.69 -20.20 -20.83
N LYS A 742 25.84 -19.75 -21.33
CA LYS A 742 27.01 -19.43 -20.48
C LYS A 742 26.70 -18.14 -19.72
N ASN A 743 26.70 -18.25 -18.41
CA ASN A 743 25.94 -17.34 -17.56
C ASN A 743 26.73 -16.12 -17.06
N ARG A 744 28.04 -16.24 -16.82
CA ARG A 744 28.82 -15.25 -16.08
C ARG A 744 29.20 -14.04 -16.93
N ASP A 745 29.54 -14.24 -18.21
CA ASP A 745 30.07 -13.15 -19.05
C ASP A 745 29.18 -12.78 -20.25
N LYS A 746 28.11 -13.54 -20.52
CA LYS A 746 27.33 -13.41 -21.77
C LYS A 746 25.85 -13.15 -21.58
N LEU A 747 25.28 -13.48 -20.43
CA LEU A 747 23.88 -13.21 -20.16
C LEU A 747 23.77 -11.79 -19.58
N THR A 748 23.32 -10.84 -20.39
CA THR A 748 23.25 -9.42 -20.02
C THR A 748 22.03 -9.13 -19.13
N VAL A 749 22.06 -9.66 -17.91
CA VAL A 749 21.00 -9.49 -16.89
C VAL A 749 21.58 -8.81 -15.65
N ILE A 750 20.85 -7.88 -15.07
CA ILE A 750 21.18 -7.14 -13.86
C ILE A 750 20.72 -7.90 -12.60
N ASN A 751 21.55 -7.87 -11.56
CA ASN A 751 21.25 -8.44 -10.25
C ASN A 751 19.96 -7.89 -9.63
N ASN A 752 19.17 -8.76 -8.98
CA ASN A 752 17.93 -8.41 -8.29
C ASN A 752 16.86 -7.75 -9.19
N ARG A 753 16.97 -7.92 -10.52
CA ARG A 753 15.91 -7.57 -11.46
C ARG A 753 15.08 -8.77 -11.85
N THR A 754 13.80 -8.51 -12.08
CA THR A 754 12.84 -9.49 -12.58
C THR A 754 12.73 -9.33 -14.10
N TYR A 755 12.76 -10.47 -14.78
CA TYR A 755 12.61 -10.57 -16.22
C TYR A 755 11.43 -11.48 -16.54
N ARG A 756 10.60 -11.10 -17.50
CA ARG A 756 9.59 -11.97 -18.06
C ARG A 756 10.17 -12.75 -19.23
N LEU A 757 9.92 -14.06 -19.30
CA LEU A 757 10.21 -14.85 -20.49
C LEU A 757 9.17 -14.55 -21.58
N ALA A 758 9.62 -14.16 -22.76
CA ALA A 758 8.80 -13.90 -23.92
C ALA A 758 9.05 -14.94 -25.02
N LEU A 759 7.99 -15.30 -25.73
CA LEU A 759 8.02 -16.22 -26.87
C LEU A 759 7.66 -15.45 -28.13
N MET A 760 8.66 -15.03 -28.88
CA MET A 760 8.48 -14.18 -30.05
C MET A 760 8.28 -15.03 -31.30
N GLY A 761 7.34 -14.65 -32.15
CA GLY A 761 7.11 -15.30 -33.43
C GLY A 761 6.36 -14.41 -34.41
N MET A 762 6.35 -14.78 -35.69
CA MET A 762 5.71 -14.00 -36.74
C MET A 762 4.26 -14.47 -36.91
N VAL A 763 3.31 -13.54 -36.82
CA VAL A 763 1.89 -13.78 -37.11
C VAL A 763 1.44 -12.74 -38.11
N ASP A 764 0.91 -13.17 -39.26
CA ASP A 764 0.50 -12.31 -40.37
C ASP A 764 1.55 -11.27 -40.82
N GLY A 765 2.83 -11.66 -40.77
CA GLY A 765 3.94 -10.81 -41.19
C GLY A 765 4.40 -9.79 -40.13
N VAL A 766 3.87 -9.84 -38.90
CA VAL A 766 4.29 -8.99 -37.77
C VAL A 766 4.95 -9.85 -36.68
N GLU A 767 6.07 -9.37 -36.12
CA GLU A 767 6.68 -10.02 -34.94
C GLU A 767 5.81 -9.73 -33.71
N CYS A 768 5.30 -10.79 -33.08
CA CYS A 768 4.43 -10.73 -31.93
C CYS A 768 5.06 -11.46 -30.75
N ASP A 769 4.82 -10.96 -29.54
CA ASP A 769 5.01 -11.76 -28.33
C ASP A 769 3.81 -12.69 -28.17
N LEU A 770 4.05 -13.97 -28.42
CA LEU A 770 3.05 -15.03 -28.34
C LEU A 770 2.85 -15.51 -26.90
N TRP A 771 3.71 -15.08 -25.97
CA TRP A 771 3.48 -15.19 -24.53
C TRP A 771 2.73 -13.97 -24.01
N ASN A 772 1.57 -13.73 -24.61
CA ASN A 772 0.67 -12.65 -24.24
C ASN A 772 -0.08 -12.95 -22.93
N GLU A 773 -0.92 -12.00 -22.55
CA GLU A 773 -1.60 -11.95 -21.25
C GLU A 773 -2.63 -13.06 -21.00
N ASN A 774 -2.95 -13.88 -22.02
CA ASN A 774 -3.83 -15.04 -21.89
C ASN A 774 -3.11 -16.24 -21.25
N CYS A 775 -1.77 -16.27 -21.31
CA CYS A 775 -0.96 -17.24 -20.59
C CYS A 775 -0.43 -16.61 -19.29
N ALA A 776 -0.35 -17.40 -18.21
CA ALA A 776 0.31 -16.94 -16.99
C ALA A 776 1.76 -16.52 -17.33
N PRO A 777 2.23 -15.34 -16.91
CA PRO A 777 3.59 -14.91 -17.20
C PRO A 777 4.57 -15.82 -16.46
N PHE A 778 5.73 -16.07 -17.08
CA PHE A 778 6.86 -16.71 -16.41
C PHE A 778 7.93 -15.67 -16.14
N GLU A 779 8.20 -15.43 -14.85
CA GLU A 779 9.20 -14.48 -14.39
C GLU A 779 10.43 -15.20 -13.85
N VAL A 780 11.60 -14.67 -14.18
CA VAL A 780 12.91 -15.13 -13.74
C VAL A 780 13.72 -13.96 -13.20
N SER A 781 14.42 -14.14 -12.09
CA SER A 781 15.36 -13.15 -11.55
C SER A 781 16.72 -13.80 -11.31
N PHE A 782 17.78 -12.98 -11.38
CA PHE A 782 19.16 -13.46 -11.30
C PHE A 782 19.92 -12.78 -10.16
N ILE A 783 20.84 -13.52 -9.56
CA ILE A 783 21.83 -13.00 -8.60
C ILE A 783 23.24 -13.40 -9.04
N ASN A 784 24.24 -12.67 -8.55
CA ASN A 784 25.66 -12.86 -8.90
C ASN A 784 25.98 -12.75 -10.40
N SER A 785 25.19 -11.98 -11.15
CA SER A 785 25.55 -11.48 -12.48
C SER A 785 26.73 -10.51 -12.39
N VAL A 786 27.56 -10.49 -13.43
CA VAL A 786 28.65 -9.51 -13.60
C VAL A 786 28.14 -8.12 -14.01
N HIS A 787 26.87 -8.02 -14.42
CA HIS A 787 26.26 -6.75 -14.83
C HIS A 787 25.47 -6.13 -13.69
N SER A 788 25.82 -4.90 -13.32
CA SER A 788 25.04 -4.02 -12.43
C SER A 788 24.19 -3.00 -13.21
N VAL A 789 24.54 -2.75 -14.47
CA VAL A 789 23.85 -1.91 -15.48
C VAL A 789 23.99 -2.58 -16.86
N TYR A 790 23.19 -2.17 -17.84
CA TYR A 790 23.30 -2.76 -19.19
C TYR A 790 24.56 -2.29 -19.93
N PRO A 791 25.23 -3.16 -20.73
CA PRO A 791 26.52 -2.82 -21.37
C PRO A 791 26.51 -1.66 -22.37
N ASP A 792 25.34 -1.28 -22.86
CA ASP A 792 25.07 -0.29 -23.91
C ASP A 792 24.19 0.88 -23.42
N GLU A 793 23.86 0.92 -22.13
CA GLU A 793 23.34 2.14 -21.53
C GLU A 793 24.48 3.15 -21.45
N THR A 794 24.56 4.05 -22.42
CA THR A 794 25.25 5.33 -22.25
C THR A 794 24.48 6.10 -21.20
N THR A 795 24.86 5.94 -19.94
CA THR A 795 24.62 6.99 -18.96
C THR A 795 25.29 8.25 -19.50
N HIS A 796 24.61 9.39 -19.48
CA HIS A 796 25.20 10.71 -19.77
C HIS A 796 26.20 11.12 -18.67
N ILE A 797 27.14 10.23 -18.36
CA ILE A 797 28.31 10.37 -17.49
C ILE A 797 29.39 9.43 -18.06
N ASP A 798 29.71 9.57 -19.34
CA ASP A 798 30.88 8.94 -19.94
C ASP A 798 31.93 10.00 -20.25
N ALA A 799 32.63 10.40 -19.19
CA ALA A 799 34.03 10.75 -19.27
C ALA A 799 34.69 10.10 -18.03
N THR A 800 35.61 9.17 -18.32
CA THR A 800 36.55 8.44 -17.44
C THR A 800 36.07 7.12 -16.81
N GLN A 801 35.93 6.06 -17.62
CA GLN A 801 36.44 4.75 -17.20
C GLN A 801 37.96 4.82 -17.12
N SER A 802 38.47 5.15 -15.94
CA SER A 802 39.88 4.98 -15.60
C SER A 802 40.21 3.48 -15.57
N THR A 803 41.06 3.02 -16.49
CA THR A 803 41.56 1.64 -16.53
C THR A 803 42.37 1.33 -15.26
N LEU A 804 41.74 0.69 -14.28
CA LEU A 804 42.41 0.10 -13.13
C LEU A 804 43.21 -1.13 -13.55
N CYS A 805 44.54 -1.03 -13.52
CA CYS A 805 45.47 -2.11 -13.79
C CYS A 805 46.13 -2.55 -12.48
N VAL A 806 46.07 -3.85 -12.19
CA VAL A 806 46.81 -4.45 -11.06
C VAL A 806 47.70 -5.56 -11.60
N VAL A 807 48.99 -5.44 -11.30
CA VAL A 807 50.05 -6.37 -11.72
C VAL A 807 50.85 -6.79 -10.51
N ARG A 808 51.18 -8.08 -10.42
CA ARG A 808 52.17 -8.59 -9.48
C ARG A 808 53.51 -8.69 -10.21
N ASP A 809 54.53 -8.05 -9.66
CA ASP A 809 55.92 -8.19 -10.08
C ASP A 809 56.74 -8.71 -8.89
N ASN A 810 57.02 -10.01 -8.88
CA ASN A 810 57.73 -10.69 -7.81
C ASN A 810 57.10 -10.44 -6.40
N ASN A 811 57.81 -9.67 -5.57
CA ASN A 811 57.44 -9.31 -4.21
C ASN A 811 56.69 -7.97 -4.15
N TRP A 812 56.16 -7.49 -5.26
CA TRP A 812 55.44 -6.22 -5.34
C TRP A 812 54.08 -6.39 -6.01
N ILE A 813 53.11 -5.63 -5.51
CA ILE A 813 51.83 -5.37 -6.15
C ILE A 813 51.85 -3.93 -6.65
N ASP A 814 51.81 -3.77 -7.97
CA ASP A 814 51.63 -2.49 -8.65
C ASP A 814 50.16 -2.31 -9.00
N VAL A 815 49.55 -1.26 -8.46
CA VAL A 815 48.20 -0.80 -8.81
C VAL A 815 48.32 0.53 -9.53
N GLN A 816 47.72 0.63 -10.71
CA GLN A 816 47.57 1.87 -11.48
C GLN A 816 46.10 2.11 -11.76
N GLY A 817 45.61 3.32 -11.58
CA GLY A 817 44.21 3.69 -11.82
C GLY A 817 43.97 5.12 -11.34
N GLU A 818 42.94 5.80 -11.82
CA GLU A 818 42.64 7.16 -11.32
C GLU A 818 41.88 7.10 -9.99
N ASP A 819 42.12 8.10 -9.15
CA ASP A 819 41.44 8.32 -7.88
C ASP A 819 41.44 7.11 -6.92
N LEU A 820 42.58 6.42 -6.78
CA LEU A 820 42.71 5.32 -5.82
C LEU A 820 42.43 5.84 -4.41
N ALA A 821 41.46 5.22 -3.72
CA ALA A 821 41.16 5.51 -2.32
C ALA A 821 41.98 4.60 -1.41
N HIS A 822 41.84 3.28 -1.61
CA HIS A 822 42.47 2.27 -0.78
C HIS A 822 42.95 1.09 -1.61
N VAL A 823 44.18 0.65 -1.38
CA VAL A 823 44.72 -0.60 -1.92
C VAL A 823 45.10 -1.50 -0.74
N GLN A 824 44.54 -2.70 -0.69
CA GLN A 824 44.79 -3.67 0.36
C GLN A 824 45.17 -5.02 -0.26
N VAL A 825 46.15 -5.69 0.32
CA VAL A 825 46.60 -7.02 -0.07
C VAL A 825 46.39 -7.96 1.10
N PHE A 826 45.67 -9.05 0.86
CA PHE A 826 45.27 -10.04 1.85
C PHE A 826 45.95 -11.40 1.59
N ALA A 827 46.24 -12.14 2.65
CA ALA A 827 46.47 -13.57 2.61
C ALA A 827 45.14 -14.31 2.37
N LEU A 828 45.20 -15.58 1.97
CA LEU A 828 44.00 -16.38 1.71
C LEU A 828 43.14 -16.65 2.96
N ASP A 829 43.70 -16.54 4.15
CA ASP A 829 42.97 -16.65 5.42
C ASP A 829 42.28 -15.34 5.83
N GLY A 830 42.38 -14.29 5.00
CA GLY A 830 41.76 -12.98 5.23
C GLY A 830 42.64 -11.98 5.98
N THR A 831 43.86 -12.34 6.36
CA THR A 831 44.79 -11.43 7.04
C THR A 831 45.33 -10.36 6.08
N VAL A 832 45.33 -9.08 6.48
CA VAL A 832 45.93 -8.00 5.67
C VAL A 832 47.45 -8.10 5.73
N ILE A 833 48.09 -8.30 4.58
CA ILE A 833 49.55 -8.38 4.41
C ILE A 833 50.15 -6.98 4.18
N ALA A 834 49.49 -6.15 3.37
CA ALA A 834 49.93 -4.80 3.05
C ALA A 834 48.72 -3.92 2.72
N ALA A 835 48.76 -2.65 3.06
CA ALA A 835 47.72 -1.69 2.69
C ALA A 835 48.31 -0.30 2.46
N SER A 836 47.67 0.49 1.61
CA SER A 836 47.96 1.91 1.42
C SER A 836 46.67 2.66 1.16
N ASP A 837 46.52 3.75 1.90
CA ASP A 837 45.52 4.78 1.65
C ASP A 837 46.11 5.71 0.58
N ALA A 838 45.58 5.57 -0.62
CA ALA A 838 46.17 6.17 -1.80
C ALA A 838 45.74 7.62 -1.99
N HIS A 839 44.71 8.10 -1.28
CA HIS A 839 44.25 9.49 -1.26
C HIS A 839 44.15 10.17 -2.64
N GLY A 840 43.68 9.43 -3.65
CA GLY A 840 43.55 9.90 -5.03
C GLY A 840 44.81 9.73 -5.89
N GLN A 841 45.88 9.10 -5.39
CA GLN A 841 47.07 8.79 -6.18
C GLN A 841 46.73 7.90 -7.37
N ARG A 842 47.46 8.11 -8.48
CA ARG A 842 47.27 7.36 -9.73
C ARG A 842 47.96 5.99 -9.76
N SER A 843 48.86 5.76 -8.82
CA SER A 843 49.58 4.50 -8.70
C SER A 843 50.02 4.22 -7.27
N VAL A 844 49.91 2.97 -6.85
CA VAL A 844 50.34 2.48 -5.54
C VAL A 844 51.13 1.20 -5.72
N LYS A 845 52.30 1.13 -5.09
CA LYS A 845 53.17 -0.04 -5.12
C LYS A 845 53.38 -0.58 -3.70
N LEU A 846 52.96 -1.82 -3.46
CA LEU A 846 53.00 -2.46 -2.14
C LEU A 846 53.95 -3.66 -2.14
N HIS A 847 54.88 -3.69 -1.19
CA HIS A 847 55.76 -4.84 -0.98
C HIS A 847 55.01 -5.96 -0.27
N ILE A 848 55.19 -7.20 -0.71
CA ILE A 848 54.61 -8.41 -0.13
C ILE A 848 55.69 -9.48 0.07
N PRO A 849 55.58 -10.34 1.11
CA PRO A 849 56.53 -11.43 1.31
C PRO A 849 56.57 -12.42 0.13
N THR A 850 57.76 -12.95 -0.17
CA THR A 850 57.99 -13.93 -1.23
C THR A 850 57.14 -15.19 -0.97
N THR A 851 56.45 -15.70 -1.99
CA THR A 851 55.74 -17.01 -2.03
C THR A 851 54.38 -17.18 -1.33
N GLN A 852 53.52 -16.17 -1.29
CA GLN A 852 52.10 -16.38 -0.93
C GLN A 852 51.14 -16.00 -2.06
N VAL A 853 50.07 -16.79 -2.20
CA VAL A 853 48.90 -16.43 -3.00
C VAL A 853 48.17 -15.32 -2.25
N VAL A 854 47.98 -14.18 -2.90
CA VAL A 854 47.40 -12.99 -2.27
C VAL A 854 46.14 -12.54 -2.99
N VAL A 855 45.25 -11.89 -2.27
CA VAL A 855 44.06 -11.23 -2.81
C VAL A 855 44.26 -9.73 -2.68
N VAL A 856 44.28 -9.01 -3.79
CA VAL A 856 44.39 -7.55 -3.82
C VAL A 856 42.99 -6.96 -3.97
N ARG A 857 42.62 -6.05 -3.08
CA ARG A 857 41.39 -5.25 -3.15
C ARG A 857 41.78 -3.79 -3.39
N VAL A 858 41.21 -3.20 -4.43
CA VAL A 858 41.40 -1.79 -4.78
C VAL A 858 40.05 -1.10 -4.72
N GLN A 859 39.97 0.02 -4.04
CA GLN A 859 38.80 0.89 -3.99
C GLN A 859 39.18 2.27 -4.53
N THR A 860 38.33 2.87 -5.35
CA THR A 860 38.47 4.26 -5.78
C THR A 860 37.59 5.19 -4.96
N ASN A 861 37.89 6.49 -4.98
CA ASN A 861 37.12 7.51 -4.26
C ASN A 861 35.65 7.58 -4.73
N HIS A 862 35.36 7.08 -5.94
CA HIS A 862 34.02 7.01 -6.54
C HIS A 862 33.27 5.71 -6.21
N GLY A 863 33.78 4.89 -5.28
CA GLY A 863 33.09 3.71 -4.78
C GLY A 863 33.23 2.45 -5.65
N SER A 864 34.05 2.48 -6.70
CA SER A 864 34.36 1.28 -7.51
C SER A 864 35.33 0.37 -6.76
N ILE A 865 35.05 -0.94 -6.71
CA ILE A 865 35.87 -1.93 -5.99
C ILE A 865 36.31 -3.03 -6.96
N LEU A 866 37.62 -3.25 -7.08
CA LEU A 866 38.23 -4.35 -7.81
C LEU A 866 38.90 -5.32 -6.84
N THR A 867 38.58 -6.61 -6.94
CA THR A 867 39.26 -7.67 -6.17
C THR A 867 39.92 -8.65 -7.12
N LYS A 868 41.24 -8.84 -7.02
CA LYS A 868 42.02 -9.70 -7.91
C LYS A 868 42.99 -10.58 -7.13
N LYS A 869 42.96 -11.88 -7.41
CA LYS A 869 43.83 -12.89 -6.79
C LYS A 869 45.08 -13.09 -7.63
N PHE A 870 46.25 -13.02 -7.01
CA PHE A 870 47.55 -13.33 -7.64
C PHE A 870 48.20 -14.53 -6.98
N ARG A 871 48.78 -15.42 -7.79
CA ARG A 871 49.59 -16.54 -7.29
C ARG A 871 51.01 -16.09 -7.02
#